data_AF-A0A8T5T677-F1
#
_entry.id   AF-A0A8T5T677-F1
#
_cell.length_a   1.000
_cell.length_b   1.000
_cell.length_c   1.000
_cell.angle_alpha   90.00
_cell.angle_beta   90.00
_cell.angle_gamma   90.00
#
_symmetry.space_group_name_H-M   'P 1'
#
loop_
_entity.id
_entity.type
_entity.pdbx_description
1 polymer ?
#
loop_
_entity_poly.entity_id
_entity_poly.type
_entity_poly.pdbx_seq_one_letter_code
_entity_poly.pdbx_strand_id
1 'polypeptide(L)'
;MHLSSLDTRPFNKFVEMELERDNLYNSFTALDEPKEISEAWVTFAESCSKNLSAISNLAGMAVERIYDVYQDMSKGNDNPLALHELLYGDFPNQIMALNKFELQLGVLTYVYSQVRNRGVFNHTPSTSQYTYYILAKESIDRIVYRILTDALPEVEISGLTPTPTKNDLLDVIMPLVQLENVKRLLPIYDNLPDSSTDPRVLAKKGEYDYLQGVTLLTHIIDISRKTSQDFWWADPISELSILNHAKEHFEKVINLWNEAPESVGNKGLAIKMDFIPIVDAQSSVSMVQHFKLLAESALEGGELGHASRYYNKALSEYKIACKILKKSESSQSKSLLAEIQAEETELKILRTITDLALKYTEIVDKLYDQDNEGALASCMEITELLKQIEGAGSLPYIYGISVTYSSAASMINELLTQEHANLNVIDRLISQFYFPLKAMGTALSEVPLSHVIVNHDDPLISYNEFIELDERLYYLEKAIELLPQFISEKDQQRNKIHALRYYVKSVIAENKIYLFSDYNIVLDLILRARAHYFAKKAEQSISAFKKGEKELKNLINDRMIATKISGMVTESSLISLGLQSAYKNNKRTLMKEIITLIYESDTLPEFIADSVEAQFKETTDFHGLLDLILLDTQELLAANVNVSIKGNDINFDFVRRREVFIPAIKTLTEAVECIILGELFAKNNKMTRAEGSYNRANKMFFEVSESMGKIMNYLEDQKELPQFLYQASLFCRENASSIRDRRKRQDPPYSDIISALDYLVLKL
;
A
#
# COMPACT_ATOMS: atom_id res chain seq x y z
N MET A 1 -8.58 23.57 -16.06
CA MET A 1 -8.07 22.22 -16.38
C MET A 1 -6.85 21.85 -15.51
N HIS A 2 -6.84 22.18 -14.21
CA HIS A 2 -5.70 21.92 -13.30
C HIS A 2 -6.01 20.91 -12.17
N LEU A 3 -7.11 20.17 -12.29
CA LEU A 3 -7.51 19.15 -11.30
C LEU A 3 -6.96 17.75 -11.63
N SER A 4 -6.36 17.52 -12.81
CA SER A 4 -5.89 16.18 -13.22
C SER A 4 -4.52 15.78 -12.67
N SER A 5 -3.75 16.69 -12.07
CA SER A 5 -2.46 16.37 -11.43
C SER A 5 -2.59 16.04 -9.94
N LEU A 6 -3.64 16.52 -9.27
CA LEU A 6 -3.92 16.24 -7.85
C LEU A 6 -4.30 14.76 -7.59
N ASP A 7 -4.93 14.10 -8.58
CA ASP A 7 -5.34 12.67 -8.56
C ASP A 7 -4.19 11.69 -8.85
N THR A 8 -2.92 12.14 -8.85
CA THR A 8 -1.78 11.27 -9.23
C THR A 8 -0.73 11.04 -8.14
N ARG A 9 -0.86 11.68 -6.98
CA ARG A 9 0.12 11.59 -5.88
C ARG A 9 0.21 10.19 -5.27
N PRO A 10 1.41 9.60 -5.13
CA PRO A 10 1.62 8.36 -4.38
C PRO A 10 0.92 8.29 -3.02
N PHE A 11 1.01 9.34 -2.20
CA PHE A 11 0.38 9.42 -0.88
C PHE A 11 -1.14 9.27 -0.98
N ASN A 12 -1.78 10.03 -1.87
CA ASN A 12 -3.23 9.97 -2.07
C ASN A 12 -3.67 8.62 -2.64
N LYS A 13 -2.90 8.05 -3.58
CA LYS A 13 -3.19 6.74 -4.18
C LYS A 13 -3.29 5.62 -3.15
N PHE A 14 -2.48 5.64 -2.08
CA PHE A 14 -2.62 4.66 -0.99
C PHE A 14 -3.94 4.81 -0.24
N VAL A 15 -4.30 6.06 0.08
CA VAL A 15 -5.57 6.37 0.74
C VAL A 15 -6.75 5.96 -0.14
N GLU A 16 -6.66 6.20 -1.45
CA GLU A 16 -7.66 5.80 -2.44
C GLU A 16 -7.80 4.28 -2.55
N MET A 17 -6.70 3.52 -2.59
CA MET A 17 -6.75 2.06 -2.62
C MET A 17 -7.43 1.48 -1.36
N GLU A 18 -7.16 2.04 -0.18
CA GLU A 18 -7.83 1.64 1.07
C GLU A 18 -9.35 1.95 1.01
N LEU A 19 -9.72 3.11 0.47
CA LEU A 19 -11.13 3.49 0.27
C LEU A 19 -11.83 2.61 -0.77
N GLU A 20 -11.17 2.32 -1.89
CA GLU A 20 -11.67 1.44 -2.96
C GLU A 20 -11.96 0.04 -2.40
N ARG A 21 -11.06 -0.51 -1.57
CA ARG A 21 -11.27 -1.80 -0.92
C ARG A 21 -12.51 -1.80 -0.03
N ASP A 22 -12.63 -0.80 0.86
CA ASP A 22 -13.78 -0.73 1.77
C ASP A 22 -15.10 -0.56 1.00
N ASN A 23 -15.10 0.27 -0.05
CA ASN A 23 -16.26 0.44 -0.93
C ASN A 23 -16.62 -0.86 -1.68
N LEU A 24 -15.63 -1.66 -2.04
CA LEU A 24 -15.83 -2.94 -2.70
C LEU A 24 -16.62 -3.91 -1.79
N TYR A 25 -16.19 -4.07 -0.54
CA TYR A 25 -16.90 -4.91 0.44
C TYR A 25 -18.29 -4.38 0.80
N ASN A 26 -18.43 -3.07 0.94
CA ASN A 26 -19.74 -2.45 1.14
C ASN A 26 -20.68 -2.71 -0.04
N SER A 27 -20.19 -2.63 -1.28
CA SER A 27 -20.99 -2.90 -2.49
C SER A 27 -21.44 -4.36 -2.58
N PHE A 28 -20.63 -5.31 -2.10
CA PHE A 28 -20.98 -6.74 -2.08
C PHE A 28 -22.05 -7.10 -1.04
N THR A 29 -22.47 -6.18 -0.18
CA THR A 29 -23.69 -6.37 0.62
C THR A 29 -24.96 -6.25 -0.24
N ALA A 30 -24.87 -5.63 -1.42
CA ALA A 30 -25.98 -5.42 -2.36
C ALA A 30 -25.83 -6.19 -3.69
N LEU A 31 -24.61 -6.62 -4.04
CA LEU A 31 -24.33 -7.43 -5.24
C LEU A 31 -24.38 -8.93 -4.91
N ASP A 32 -25.24 -9.67 -5.60
CA ASP A 32 -25.45 -11.12 -5.38
C ASP A 32 -24.88 -12.01 -6.51
N GLU A 33 -24.47 -11.44 -7.65
CA GLU A 33 -23.99 -12.21 -8.80
C GLU A 33 -22.47 -12.46 -8.76
N PRO A 34 -21.99 -13.73 -8.73
CA PRO A 34 -20.57 -14.05 -8.69
C PRO A 34 -19.73 -13.43 -9.82
N LYS A 35 -20.35 -13.21 -10.98
CA LYS A 35 -19.72 -12.58 -12.13
C LYS A 35 -19.43 -11.11 -11.88
N GLU A 36 -20.41 -10.35 -11.39
CA GLU A 36 -20.26 -8.92 -11.06
C GLU A 36 -19.24 -8.73 -9.94
N ILE A 37 -19.28 -9.59 -8.92
CA ILE A 37 -18.30 -9.61 -7.83
C ILE A 37 -16.89 -9.84 -8.39
N SER A 38 -16.74 -10.79 -9.33
CA SER A 38 -15.44 -11.05 -9.96
C SER A 38 -14.96 -9.89 -10.83
N GLU A 39 -15.83 -9.27 -11.62
CA GLU A 39 -15.47 -8.11 -12.46
C GLU A 39 -15.00 -6.93 -11.61
N ALA A 40 -15.67 -6.68 -10.48
CA ALA A 40 -15.27 -5.64 -9.54
C ALA A 40 -13.90 -5.93 -8.90
N TRP A 41 -13.64 -7.18 -8.49
CA TRP A 41 -12.33 -7.60 -7.98
C TRP A 41 -11.21 -7.49 -9.01
N VAL A 42 -11.48 -7.85 -10.26
CA VAL A 42 -10.50 -7.71 -11.35
C VAL A 42 -10.14 -6.23 -11.55
N THR A 43 -11.13 -5.34 -11.54
CA THR A 43 -10.91 -3.89 -11.66
C THR A 43 -10.09 -3.34 -10.49
N PHE A 44 -10.41 -3.76 -9.26
CA PHE A 44 -9.65 -3.39 -8.07
C PHE A 44 -8.21 -3.90 -8.14
N ALA A 45 -7.99 -5.15 -8.56
CA ALA A 45 -6.65 -5.72 -8.72
C ALA A 45 -5.82 -5.00 -9.81
N GLU A 46 -6.46 -4.54 -10.89
CA GLU A 46 -5.82 -3.68 -11.89
C GLU A 46 -5.34 -2.35 -11.29
N SER A 47 -6.18 -1.70 -10.47
CA SER A 47 -5.82 -0.49 -9.72
C SER A 47 -4.63 -0.74 -8.78
N CYS A 48 -4.70 -1.78 -7.95
CA CYS A 48 -3.64 -2.11 -6.99
C CYS A 48 -2.31 -2.41 -7.68
N SER A 49 -2.28 -3.27 -8.69
CA SER A 49 -1.06 -3.63 -9.42
C SER A 49 -0.42 -2.42 -10.11
N LYS A 50 -1.23 -1.53 -10.70
CA LYS A 50 -0.75 -0.28 -11.28
C LYS A 50 -0.09 0.63 -10.24
N ASN A 51 -0.76 0.83 -9.12
CA ASN A 51 -0.27 1.74 -8.08
C ASN A 51 0.98 1.16 -7.39
N LEU A 52 0.96 -0.12 -7.01
CA LEU A 52 2.10 -0.82 -6.40
C LEU A 52 3.35 -0.77 -7.30
N SER A 53 3.17 -0.94 -8.62
CA SER A 53 4.28 -0.81 -9.58
C SER A 53 4.86 0.61 -9.62
N ALA A 54 4.02 1.65 -9.54
CA ALA A 54 4.51 3.03 -9.48
C ALA A 54 5.31 3.30 -8.18
N ILE A 55 4.88 2.74 -7.05
CA ILE A 55 5.59 2.85 -5.77
C ILE A 55 6.92 2.07 -5.82
N SER A 56 6.92 0.87 -6.42
CA SER A 56 8.13 0.09 -6.63
C SER A 56 9.17 0.86 -7.44
N ASN A 57 8.75 1.64 -8.44
CA ASN A 57 9.66 2.50 -9.20
C ASN A 57 10.26 3.61 -8.33
N LEU A 58 9.48 4.23 -7.44
CA LEU A 58 10.00 5.23 -6.49
C LEU A 58 11.02 4.60 -5.52
N ALA A 59 10.75 3.39 -5.03
CA ALA A 59 11.69 2.65 -4.21
C ALA A 59 13.00 2.37 -4.98
N GLY A 60 12.89 1.94 -6.23
CA GLY A 60 14.05 1.72 -7.12
C GLY A 60 14.89 2.98 -7.30
N MET A 61 14.26 4.14 -7.54
CA MET A 61 14.96 5.42 -7.68
C MET A 61 15.63 5.87 -6.36
N ALA A 62 14.96 5.64 -5.22
CA ALA A 62 15.55 5.93 -3.91
C ALA A 62 16.79 5.06 -3.65
N VAL A 63 16.73 3.76 -3.96
CA VAL A 63 17.88 2.86 -3.88
C VAL A 63 19.04 3.36 -4.72
N GLU A 64 18.79 3.73 -5.99
CA GLU A 64 19.82 4.26 -6.88
C GLU A 64 20.47 5.51 -6.30
N ARG A 65 19.67 6.46 -5.80
CA ARG A 65 20.21 7.70 -5.25
C ARG A 65 21.01 7.48 -3.97
N ILE A 66 20.54 6.62 -3.07
CA ILE A 66 21.23 6.32 -1.82
C ILE A 66 22.54 5.57 -2.11
N TYR A 67 22.51 4.62 -3.03
CA TYR A 67 23.71 3.90 -3.46
C TYR A 67 24.76 4.82 -4.07
N ASP A 68 24.31 5.79 -4.89
CA ASP A 68 25.17 6.83 -5.44
C ASP A 68 25.89 7.64 -4.35
N VAL A 69 25.15 8.07 -3.31
CA VAL A 69 25.72 8.81 -2.20
C VAL A 69 26.72 7.96 -1.41
N TYR A 70 26.36 6.71 -1.13
CA TYR A 70 27.25 5.75 -0.48
C TYR A 70 28.58 5.60 -1.24
N GLN A 71 28.52 5.49 -2.58
CA GLN A 71 29.70 5.40 -3.44
C GLN A 71 30.53 6.69 -3.49
N ASP A 72 29.90 7.85 -3.36
CA ASP A 72 30.60 9.13 -3.33
C ASP A 72 31.30 9.32 -1.97
N MET A 73 30.67 8.92 -0.86
CA MET A 73 31.25 8.96 0.48
C MET A 73 32.41 7.97 0.66
N SER A 74 32.32 6.77 0.08
CA SER A 74 33.41 5.80 0.12
C SER A 74 34.68 6.28 -0.60
N LYS A 75 34.54 7.26 -1.49
CA LYS A 75 35.65 7.96 -2.17
C LYS A 75 36.16 9.19 -1.40
N GLY A 76 35.61 9.48 -0.22
CA GLY A 76 36.01 10.60 0.64
C GLY A 76 35.33 11.93 0.33
N ASN A 77 34.22 11.94 -0.43
CA ASN A 77 33.42 13.15 -0.64
C ASN A 77 32.47 13.41 0.55
N ASP A 78 32.06 14.66 0.74
CA ASP A 78 31.09 15.05 1.76
C ASP A 78 29.72 14.36 1.56
N ASN A 79 28.98 14.11 2.64
CA ASN A 79 27.63 13.56 2.56
C ASN A 79 26.63 14.63 2.09
N PRO A 80 26.08 14.54 0.85
CA PRO A 80 25.09 15.49 0.35
C PRO A 80 23.71 15.34 0.99
N LEU A 81 23.46 14.27 1.76
CA LEU A 81 22.17 13.90 2.36
C LEU A 81 22.27 13.70 3.89
N ALA A 82 23.03 14.54 4.60
CA ALA A 82 23.27 14.39 6.04
C ALA A 82 21.98 14.37 6.90
N LEU A 83 20.98 15.20 6.57
CA LEU A 83 19.68 15.16 7.27
C LEU A 83 18.91 13.86 6.98
N HIS A 84 19.03 13.32 5.77
CA HIS A 84 18.39 12.05 5.43
C HIS A 84 19.02 10.89 6.20
N GLU A 85 20.35 10.85 6.28
CA GLU A 85 21.09 9.90 7.11
C GLU A 85 20.69 10.00 8.60
N LEU A 86 20.51 11.23 9.11
CA LEU A 86 20.02 11.43 10.48
C LEU A 86 18.61 10.84 10.71
N LEU A 87 17.71 10.96 9.74
CA LEU A 87 16.31 10.53 9.86
C LEU A 87 16.10 9.04 9.56
N TYR A 88 16.93 8.47 8.70
CA TYR A 88 16.75 7.12 8.17
C TYR A 88 17.93 6.17 8.42
N GLY A 89 18.86 6.56 9.29
CA GLY A 89 20.03 5.75 9.64
C GLY A 89 21.12 5.76 8.57
N ASP A 90 22.05 4.81 8.64
CA ASP A 90 23.16 4.68 7.71
C ASP A 90 22.71 4.17 6.32
N PHE A 91 23.41 4.63 5.27
CA PHE A 91 23.06 4.27 3.90
C PHE A 91 23.12 2.76 3.58
N PRO A 92 24.08 1.96 4.10
CA PRO A 92 24.06 0.51 3.92
C PRO A 92 22.77 -0.16 4.40
N ASN A 93 22.33 0.15 5.62
CA ASN A 93 21.08 -0.39 6.16
C ASN A 93 19.86 0.04 5.35
N GLN A 94 19.84 1.30 4.89
CA GLN A 94 18.78 1.79 4.00
C GLN A 94 18.71 1.05 2.67
N ILE A 95 19.85 0.84 2.00
CA ILE A 95 19.89 0.12 0.72
C ILE A 95 19.33 -1.29 0.88
N MET A 96 19.70 -2.00 1.95
CA MET A 96 19.22 -3.35 2.21
C MET A 96 17.71 -3.39 2.54
N ALA A 97 17.25 -2.50 3.42
CA ALA A 97 15.83 -2.40 3.77
C ALA A 97 14.96 -2.05 2.56
N LEU A 98 15.40 -1.12 1.70
CA LEU A 98 14.68 -0.74 0.49
C LEU A 98 14.65 -1.85 -0.55
N ASN A 99 15.72 -2.63 -0.74
CA ASN A 99 15.70 -3.77 -1.68
C ASN A 99 14.76 -4.88 -1.19
N LYS A 100 14.73 -5.20 0.11
CA LYS A 100 13.74 -6.14 0.67
C LYS A 100 12.31 -5.65 0.44
N PHE A 101 12.10 -4.37 0.62
CA PHE A 101 10.79 -3.76 0.45
C PHE A 101 10.36 -3.69 -1.03
N GLU A 102 11.27 -3.36 -1.95
CA GLU A 102 11.04 -3.43 -3.39
C GLU A 102 10.64 -4.85 -3.80
N LEU A 103 11.29 -5.89 -3.23
CA LEU A 103 10.91 -7.29 -3.45
C LEU A 103 9.49 -7.59 -2.95
N GLN A 104 9.13 -7.11 -1.76
CA GLN A 104 7.77 -7.24 -1.22
C GLN A 104 6.73 -6.58 -2.13
N LEU A 105 7.00 -5.37 -2.63
CA LEU A 105 6.13 -4.66 -3.58
C LEU A 105 6.03 -5.39 -4.92
N GLY A 106 7.13 -5.94 -5.43
CA GLY A 106 7.16 -6.77 -6.64
C GLY A 106 6.28 -8.02 -6.50
N VAL A 107 6.36 -8.71 -5.35
CA VAL A 107 5.51 -9.87 -5.04
C VAL A 107 4.04 -9.47 -4.93
N LEU A 108 3.69 -8.38 -4.22
CA LEU A 108 2.32 -7.89 -4.16
C LEU A 108 1.78 -7.52 -5.55
N THR A 109 2.59 -6.83 -6.36
CA THR A 109 2.23 -6.49 -7.75
C THR A 109 1.97 -7.74 -8.58
N TYR A 110 2.79 -8.78 -8.40
CA TYR A 110 2.57 -10.09 -9.01
C TYR A 110 1.24 -10.70 -8.56
N VAL A 111 0.94 -10.71 -7.26
CA VAL A 111 -0.28 -11.28 -6.69
C VAL A 111 -1.53 -10.63 -7.29
N TYR A 112 -1.63 -9.30 -7.27
CA TYR A 112 -2.77 -8.60 -7.86
C TYR A 112 -2.83 -8.75 -9.38
N SER A 113 -1.68 -8.83 -10.06
CA SER A 113 -1.67 -9.15 -11.49
C SER A 113 -2.17 -10.58 -11.79
N GLN A 114 -2.00 -11.53 -10.87
CA GLN A 114 -2.57 -12.88 -10.99
C GLN A 114 -4.08 -12.88 -10.79
N VAL A 115 -4.59 -12.17 -9.77
CA VAL A 115 -6.04 -11.96 -9.57
C VAL A 115 -6.66 -11.39 -10.85
N ARG A 116 -6.01 -10.38 -11.44
CA ARG A 116 -6.41 -9.84 -12.74
C ARG A 116 -6.38 -10.90 -13.83
N ASN A 117 -5.24 -11.55 -14.10
CA ASN A 117 -5.10 -12.44 -15.27
C ASN A 117 -5.99 -13.69 -15.20
N ARG A 118 -6.19 -14.21 -13.99
CA ARG A 118 -6.89 -15.48 -13.73
C ARG A 118 -8.34 -15.26 -13.30
N GLY A 119 -8.70 -14.05 -12.92
CA GLY A 119 -9.99 -13.76 -12.32
C GLY A 119 -10.19 -14.45 -10.97
N VAL A 120 -11.39 -14.32 -10.44
CA VAL A 120 -11.79 -14.95 -9.17
C VAL A 120 -13.14 -15.64 -9.35
N PHE A 121 -13.48 -16.57 -8.46
CA PHE A 121 -14.76 -17.29 -8.50
C PHE A 121 -15.12 -17.92 -9.86
N ASN A 122 -14.13 -18.48 -10.55
CA ASN A 122 -14.24 -19.12 -11.88
C ASN A 122 -14.60 -18.19 -13.05
N HIS A 123 -14.43 -16.87 -12.91
CA HIS A 123 -14.68 -15.91 -13.98
C HIS A 123 -13.36 -15.26 -14.43
N THR A 124 -12.81 -15.73 -15.55
CA THR A 124 -11.57 -15.21 -16.15
C THR A 124 -11.83 -14.05 -17.11
N PRO A 125 -11.01 -12.98 -17.09
CA PRO A 125 -11.09 -11.95 -18.11
C PRO A 125 -10.53 -12.44 -19.46
N SER A 126 -10.96 -11.78 -20.54
CA SER A 126 -10.71 -12.20 -21.93
C SER A 126 -9.28 -12.00 -22.44
N THR A 127 -8.39 -11.36 -21.65
CA THR A 127 -7.02 -11.02 -22.08
C THR A 127 -5.98 -11.71 -21.19
N SER A 128 -4.98 -12.35 -21.81
CA SER A 128 -4.08 -13.27 -21.11
C SER A 128 -2.81 -12.64 -20.52
N GLN A 129 -2.36 -11.47 -21.00
CA GLN A 129 -1.11 -10.86 -20.52
C GLN A 129 -1.28 -9.38 -20.18
N TYR A 130 -1.22 -9.10 -18.89
CA TYR A 130 -1.33 -7.77 -18.32
C TYR A 130 0.05 -7.13 -18.09
N THR A 131 0.22 -5.87 -18.48
CA THR A 131 1.53 -5.18 -18.46
C THR A 131 2.18 -5.19 -17.07
N TYR A 132 1.42 -5.02 -15.99
CA TYR A 132 1.98 -4.96 -14.63
C TYR A 132 2.48 -6.32 -14.11
N TYR A 133 2.07 -7.44 -14.73
CA TYR A 133 2.70 -8.73 -14.49
C TYR A 133 4.16 -8.75 -14.98
N ILE A 134 4.43 -8.09 -16.12
CA ILE A 134 5.78 -7.99 -16.68
C ILE A 134 6.62 -7.07 -15.79
N LEU A 135 6.09 -5.90 -15.41
CA LEU A 135 6.77 -4.96 -14.52
C LEU A 135 7.11 -5.56 -13.14
N ALA A 136 6.22 -6.38 -12.59
CA ALA A 136 6.51 -7.10 -11.34
C ALA A 136 7.75 -8.00 -11.46
N LYS A 137 7.91 -8.70 -12.60
CA LYS A 137 9.09 -9.53 -12.85
C LYS A 137 10.34 -8.70 -13.06
N GLU A 138 10.26 -7.63 -13.85
CA GLU A 138 11.39 -6.73 -14.09
C GLU A 138 11.93 -6.12 -12.79
N SER A 139 11.05 -5.81 -11.83
CA SER A 139 11.46 -5.36 -10.50
C SER A 139 12.22 -6.45 -9.73
N ILE A 140 11.70 -7.69 -9.72
CA ILE A 140 12.39 -8.82 -9.08
C ILE A 140 13.77 -9.06 -9.74
N ASP A 141 13.83 -9.09 -11.07
CA ASP A 141 15.05 -9.30 -11.86
C ASP A 141 16.11 -8.21 -11.57
N ARG A 142 15.69 -6.96 -11.34
CA ARG A 142 16.57 -5.86 -10.95
C ARG A 142 17.26 -6.13 -9.61
N ILE A 143 16.53 -6.67 -8.65
CA ILE A 143 17.07 -7.03 -7.33
C ILE A 143 18.03 -8.22 -7.46
N VAL A 144 17.68 -9.21 -8.28
CA VAL A 144 18.59 -10.33 -8.61
C VAL A 144 19.89 -9.79 -9.19
N TYR A 145 19.81 -8.87 -10.16
CA TYR A 145 20.98 -8.25 -10.77
C TYR A 145 21.86 -7.56 -9.72
N ARG A 146 21.29 -6.72 -8.85
CA ARG A 146 22.03 -6.02 -7.78
C ARG A 146 22.76 -7.00 -6.85
N ILE A 147 22.13 -8.13 -6.50
CA ILE A 147 22.75 -9.16 -5.67
C ILE A 147 23.93 -9.84 -6.39
N LEU A 148 23.74 -10.20 -7.65
CA LEU A 148 24.73 -10.94 -8.45
C LEU A 148 25.93 -10.08 -8.85
N THR A 149 25.76 -8.76 -9.00
CA THR A 149 26.85 -7.83 -9.32
C THR A 149 27.53 -7.23 -8.10
N ASP A 150 27.24 -7.75 -6.90
CA ASP A 150 27.77 -7.26 -5.62
C ASP A 150 27.52 -5.75 -5.40
N ALA A 151 26.39 -5.26 -5.89
CA ALA A 151 25.95 -3.88 -5.72
C ALA A 151 25.18 -3.66 -4.41
N LEU A 152 25.30 -4.58 -3.44
CA LEU A 152 24.71 -4.49 -2.11
C LEU A 152 25.81 -4.38 -1.05
N PRO A 153 25.78 -3.36 -0.19
CA PRO A 153 26.79 -3.17 0.84
C PRO A 153 26.65 -4.19 1.98
N GLU A 154 27.74 -4.39 2.73
CA GLU A 154 27.67 -5.08 4.02
C GLU A 154 27.03 -4.16 5.07
N VAL A 155 26.19 -4.74 5.94
CA VAL A 155 25.40 -4.01 6.93
C VAL A 155 25.95 -4.20 8.33
N GLU A 156 25.95 -3.12 9.12
CA GLU A 156 26.16 -3.16 10.56
C GLU A 156 24.81 -3.17 11.28
N ILE A 157 24.63 -4.08 12.24
CA ILE A 157 23.37 -4.16 13.00
C ILE A 157 23.40 -3.13 14.14
N SER A 158 22.73 -1.99 13.98
CA SER A 158 22.53 -1.01 15.05
C SER A 158 21.20 -0.24 14.91
N GLY A 159 20.12 -0.75 15.51
CA GLY A 159 18.82 -0.06 15.58
C GLY A 159 17.71 -0.93 16.19
N LEU A 160 16.48 -0.42 16.28
CA LEU A 160 15.32 -1.17 16.79
C LEU A 160 14.78 -2.17 15.75
N THR A 161 14.86 -1.81 14.48
CA THR A 161 14.44 -2.68 13.36
C THR A 161 15.62 -3.53 12.87
N PRO A 162 15.54 -4.87 12.87
CA PRO A 162 16.57 -5.70 12.27
C PRO A 162 16.68 -5.45 10.75
N THR A 163 17.85 -5.01 10.29
CA THR A 163 18.14 -4.86 8.85
C THR A 163 18.25 -6.23 8.18
N PRO A 164 17.66 -6.43 6.99
CA PRO A 164 17.82 -7.67 6.25
C PRO A 164 19.27 -7.87 5.79
N THR A 165 19.71 -9.11 5.80
CA THR A 165 21.00 -9.55 5.26
C THR A 165 20.89 -9.91 3.79
N LYS A 166 22.04 -10.02 3.10
CA LYS A 166 22.11 -10.52 1.72
C LYS A 166 21.52 -11.93 1.59
N ASN A 167 21.69 -12.77 2.62
CA ASN A 167 21.14 -14.12 2.66
C ASN A 167 19.60 -14.10 2.72
N ASP A 168 19.01 -13.19 3.49
CA ASP A 168 17.54 -13.06 3.55
C ASP A 168 16.93 -12.74 2.17
N LEU A 169 17.62 -11.93 1.35
CA LEU A 169 17.19 -11.65 -0.02
C LEU A 169 17.40 -12.86 -0.94
N LEU A 170 18.54 -13.55 -0.81
CA LEU A 170 18.85 -14.75 -1.60
C LEU A 170 17.86 -15.89 -1.33
N ASP A 171 17.43 -16.09 -0.09
CA ASP A 171 16.48 -17.14 0.28
C ASP A 171 15.13 -16.99 -0.43
N VAL A 172 14.75 -15.75 -0.75
CA VAL A 172 13.53 -15.47 -1.54
C VAL A 172 13.80 -15.57 -3.04
N ILE A 173 14.94 -15.09 -3.52
CA ILE A 173 15.24 -14.96 -4.96
C ILE A 173 15.67 -16.29 -5.58
N MET A 174 16.44 -17.11 -4.87
CA MET A 174 16.99 -18.36 -5.40
C MET A 174 15.90 -19.34 -5.86
N PRO A 175 14.79 -19.56 -5.13
CA PRO A 175 13.66 -20.34 -5.63
C PRO A 175 13.09 -19.82 -6.96
N LEU A 176 12.97 -18.50 -7.12
CA LEU A 176 12.47 -17.86 -8.35
C LEU A 176 13.44 -18.06 -9.53
N VAL A 177 14.75 -17.95 -9.28
CA VAL A 177 15.79 -18.19 -10.28
C VAL A 177 15.80 -19.66 -10.71
N GLN A 178 15.68 -20.60 -9.77
CA GLN A 178 15.58 -22.03 -10.07
C GLN A 178 14.37 -22.33 -10.94
N LEU A 179 13.20 -21.79 -10.59
CA LEU A 179 11.96 -21.92 -11.33
C LEU A 179 12.10 -21.42 -12.78
N GLU A 180 12.67 -20.22 -12.99
CA GLU A 180 12.87 -19.65 -14.33
C GLU A 180 13.89 -20.46 -15.15
N ASN A 181 14.94 -20.99 -14.53
CA ASN A 181 15.91 -21.86 -15.21
C ASN A 181 15.25 -23.15 -15.70
N VAL A 182 14.41 -23.81 -14.90
CA VAL A 182 13.69 -25.01 -15.33
C VAL A 182 12.67 -24.68 -16.42
N LYS A 183 11.97 -23.53 -16.30
CA LYS A 183 11.02 -23.07 -17.31
C LYS A 183 11.66 -22.90 -18.69
N ARG A 184 12.88 -22.34 -18.76
CA ARG A 184 13.64 -22.16 -20.02
C ARG A 184 13.98 -23.48 -20.71
N LEU A 185 14.00 -24.59 -19.98
CA LEU A 185 14.24 -25.92 -20.56
C LEU A 185 12.98 -26.57 -21.13
N LEU A 186 11.77 -26.11 -20.75
CA LEU A 186 10.51 -26.71 -21.21
C LEU A 186 10.38 -26.76 -22.74
N PRO A 187 10.68 -25.68 -23.50
CA PRO A 187 10.60 -25.73 -24.96
C PRO A 187 11.57 -26.75 -25.58
N ILE A 188 12.72 -27.00 -24.94
CA ILE A 188 13.68 -28.00 -25.40
C ILE A 188 13.07 -29.39 -25.22
N TYR A 189 12.48 -29.65 -24.06
CA TYR A 189 11.79 -30.92 -23.77
C TYR A 189 10.57 -31.16 -24.66
N ASP A 190 9.81 -30.11 -24.99
CA ASP A 190 8.65 -30.21 -25.88
C ASP A 190 9.05 -30.62 -27.31
N ASN A 191 10.24 -30.20 -27.75
CA ASN A 191 10.75 -30.48 -29.09
C ASN A 191 11.49 -31.83 -29.23
N LEU A 192 11.62 -32.61 -28.13
CA LEU A 192 12.20 -33.95 -28.21
C LEU A 192 11.24 -34.94 -28.87
N PRO A 193 11.74 -35.97 -29.60
CA PRO A 193 10.94 -37.11 -30.01
C PRO A 193 10.28 -37.77 -28.79
N ASP A 194 9.04 -38.22 -28.93
CA ASP A 194 8.28 -38.89 -27.86
C ASP A 194 8.08 -38.05 -26.58
N SER A 195 8.10 -36.70 -26.67
CA SER A 195 8.00 -35.79 -25.52
C SER A 195 6.71 -35.90 -24.69
N SER A 196 5.66 -36.52 -25.24
CA SER A 196 4.40 -36.83 -24.56
C SER A 196 4.34 -38.23 -23.96
N THR A 197 5.34 -39.07 -24.21
CA THR A 197 5.34 -40.49 -23.80
C THR A 197 6.63 -40.95 -23.12
N ASP A 198 7.77 -40.26 -23.27
CA ASP A 198 9.01 -40.58 -22.54
C ASP A 198 8.84 -40.21 -21.05
N PRO A 199 8.85 -41.20 -20.14
CA PRO A 199 8.65 -40.97 -18.71
C PRO A 199 9.67 -40.01 -18.07
N ARG A 200 10.87 -39.90 -18.63
CA ARG A 200 11.91 -38.97 -18.15
C ARG A 200 11.60 -37.52 -18.52
N VAL A 201 11.02 -37.31 -19.70
CA VAL A 201 10.58 -35.99 -20.17
C VAL A 201 9.37 -35.53 -19.36
N LEU A 202 8.39 -36.41 -19.15
CA LEU A 202 7.23 -36.12 -18.29
C LEU A 202 7.64 -35.82 -16.84
N ALA A 203 8.60 -36.56 -16.29
CA ALA A 203 9.14 -36.28 -14.96
C ALA A 203 9.76 -34.87 -14.86
N LYS A 204 10.52 -34.43 -15.88
CA LYS A 204 11.14 -33.10 -15.92
C LYS A 204 10.14 -31.97 -16.14
N LYS A 205 9.10 -32.19 -16.94
CA LYS A 205 7.98 -31.24 -17.05
C LYS A 205 7.25 -31.08 -15.71
N GLY A 206 6.97 -32.19 -15.02
CA GLY A 206 6.35 -32.14 -13.69
C GLY A 206 7.26 -31.53 -12.61
N GLU A 207 8.59 -31.54 -12.78
CA GLU A 207 9.50 -30.82 -11.87
C GLU A 207 9.27 -29.30 -11.89
N TYR A 208 8.99 -28.72 -13.07
CA TYR A 208 8.62 -27.31 -13.19
C TYR A 208 7.31 -27.01 -12.45
N ASP A 209 6.24 -27.77 -12.74
CA ASP A 209 4.95 -27.55 -12.10
C ASP A 209 5.03 -27.76 -10.57
N TYR A 210 5.84 -28.71 -10.11
CA TYR A 210 6.08 -28.92 -8.68
C TYR A 210 6.76 -27.71 -8.04
N LEU A 211 7.85 -27.22 -8.63
CA LEU A 211 8.56 -26.05 -8.13
C LEU A 211 7.67 -24.80 -8.15
N GLN A 212 6.85 -24.62 -9.17
CA GLN A 212 5.90 -23.51 -9.27
C GLN A 212 4.84 -23.58 -8.16
N GLY A 213 4.24 -24.76 -7.94
CA GLY A 213 3.25 -24.97 -6.87
C GLY A 213 3.84 -24.72 -5.48
N VAL A 214 5.03 -25.25 -5.20
CA VAL A 214 5.75 -25.00 -3.94
C VAL A 214 6.05 -23.51 -3.79
N THR A 215 6.59 -22.86 -4.82
CA THR A 215 6.95 -21.44 -4.75
C THR A 215 5.77 -20.54 -4.41
N LEU A 216 4.62 -20.79 -5.04
CA LEU A 216 3.38 -20.06 -4.75
C LEU A 216 2.95 -20.28 -3.29
N LEU A 217 2.95 -21.53 -2.83
CA LEU A 217 2.47 -21.91 -1.49
C LEU A 217 3.39 -21.44 -0.36
N THR A 218 4.71 -21.57 -0.51
CA THR A 218 5.68 -21.38 0.59
C THR A 218 6.40 -20.04 0.57
N HIS A 219 6.52 -19.38 -0.58
CA HIS A 219 7.24 -18.11 -0.70
C HIS A 219 6.29 -16.94 -0.97
N ILE A 220 5.45 -17.04 -2.01
CA ILE A 220 4.56 -15.92 -2.39
C ILE A 220 3.51 -15.63 -1.31
N ILE A 221 2.83 -16.67 -0.79
CA ILE A 221 1.85 -16.50 0.28
C ILE A 221 2.51 -16.01 1.58
N ASP A 222 3.67 -16.54 1.95
CA ASP A 222 4.38 -16.13 3.17
C ASP A 222 4.77 -14.65 3.12
N ILE A 223 5.30 -14.20 1.97
CA ILE A 223 5.61 -12.77 1.76
C ILE A 223 4.34 -11.94 1.83
N SER A 224 3.26 -12.34 1.14
CA SER A 224 1.99 -11.62 1.18
C SER A 224 1.45 -11.49 2.62
N ARG A 225 1.49 -12.57 3.41
CA ARG A 225 1.05 -12.55 4.82
C ARG A 225 1.94 -11.67 5.70
N LYS A 226 3.27 -11.78 5.59
CA LYS A 226 4.21 -10.90 6.31
C LYS A 226 3.98 -9.43 5.96
N THR A 227 3.82 -9.11 4.67
CA THR A 227 3.53 -7.73 4.25
C THR A 227 2.23 -7.20 4.83
N SER A 228 1.21 -8.04 5.02
CA SER A 228 -0.07 -7.65 5.64
C SER A 228 0.04 -7.32 7.13
N GLN A 229 1.01 -7.93 7.83
CA GLN A 229 1.30 -7.62 9.23
C GLN A 229 2.07 -6.31 9.36
N ASP A 230 2.99 -6.08 8.42
CA ASP A 230 3.86 -4.91 8.41
C ASP A 230 3.10 -3.65 7.97
N PHE A 231 2.61 -3.61 6.73
CA PHE A 231 2.11 -2.38 6.10
C PHE A 231 0.91 -2.54 5.17
N TRP A 232 0.74 -3.70 4.54
CA TRP A 232 -0.36 -3.98 3.60
C TRP A 232 -1.61 -4.47 4.35
N TRP A 233 -2.68 -4.80 3.63
CA TRP A 233 -3.85 -5.46 4.20
C TRP A 233 -3.82 -6.97 3.94
N ALA A 234 -4.47 -7.73 4.82
CA ALA A 234 -4.69 -9.15 4.61
C ALA A 234 -5.84 -9.30 3.60
N ASP A 235 -5.52 -9.65 2.35
CA ASP A 235 -6.51 -9.82 1.28
C ASP A 235 -6.78 -11.31 1.02
N PRO A 236 -7.89 -11.86 1.56
CA PRO A 236 -8.22 -13.26 1.41
C PRO A 236 -8.52 -13.67 -0.04
N ILE A 237 -9.00 -12.75 -0.88
CA ILE A 237 -9.32 -13.05 -2.28
C ILE A 237 -8.05 -13.17 -3.10
N SER A 238 -7.08 -12.29 -2.84
CA SER A 238 -5.76 -12.39 -3.45
C SER A 238 -5.04 -13.68 -3.05
N GLU A 239 -5.12 -14.06 -1.76
CA GLU A 239 -4.52 -15.31 -1.26
C GLU A 239 -5.18 -16.53 -1.90
N LEU A 240 -6.52 -16.56 -1.97
CA LEU A 240 -7.29 -17.62 -2.61
C LEU A 240 -6.90 -17.79 -4.10
N SER A 241 -6.70 -16.69 -4.83
CA SER A 241 -6.24 -16.74 -6.23
C SER A 241 -4.89 -17.43 -6.36
N ILE A 242 -3.95 -17.15 -5.46
CA ILE A 242 -2.62 -17.79 -5.43
C ILE A 242 -2.70 -19.25 -5.01
N LEU A 243 -3.54 -19.60 -4.05
CA LEU A 243 -3.77 -20.98 -3.62
C LEU A 243 -4.37 -21.83 -4.75
N ASN A 244 -5.38 -21.31 -5.45
CA ASN A 244 -5.95 -21.96 -6.62
C ASN A 244 -4.91 -22.15 -7.73
N HIS A 245 -4.05 -21.16 -7.96
CA HIS A 245 -2.95 -21.27 -8.90
C HIS A 245 -1.95 -22.37 -8.49
N ALA A 246 -1.58 -22.44 -7.20
CA ALA A 246 -0.71 -23.50 -6.69
C ALA A 246 -1.34 -24.88 -6.88
N LYS A 247 -2.65 -25.01 -6.59
CA LYS A 247 -3.41 -26.24 -6.77
C LYS A 247 -3.38 -26.76 -8.20
N GLU A 248 -3.62 -25.91 -9.19
CA GLU A 248 -3.57 -26.29 -10.60
C GLU A 248 -2.21 -26.88 -11.00
N HIS A 249 -1.13 -26.30 -10.50
CA HIS A 249 0.21 -26.82 -10.74
C HIS A 249 0.40 -28.19 -10.06
N PHE A 250 0.01 -28.35 -8.80
CA PHE A 250 0.06 -29.66 -8.14
C PHE A 250 -0.77 -30.73 -8.85
N GLU A 251 -1.95 -30.39 -9.35
CA GLU A 251 -2.80 -31.30 -10.13
C GLU A 251 -2.13 -31.72 -11.46
N LYS A 252 -1.46 -30.78 -12.16
CA LYS A 252 -0.65 -31.10 -13.35
C LYS A 252 0.50 -32.04 -13.01
N VAL A 253 1.21 -31.82 -11.91
CA VAL A 253 2.29 -32.70 -11.46
C VAL A 253 1.78 -34.12 -11.25
N ILE A 254 0.64 -34.27 -10.55
CA ILE A 254 0.05 -35.59 -10.27
C ILE A 254 -0.27 -36.30 -11.59
N ASN A 255 -0.87 -35.60 -12.56
CA ASN A 255 -1.18 -36.18 -13.87
C ASN A 255 0.10 -36.65 -14.59
N LEU A 256 1.12 -35.78 -14.67
CA LEU A 256 2.39 -36.10 -15.34
C LEU A 256 3.19 -37.22 -14.65
N TRP A 257 3.24 -37.21 -13.32
CA TRP A 257 4.07 -38.16 -12.55
C TRP A 257 3.38 -39.51 -12.32
N ASN A 258 2.06 -39.61 -12.44
CA ASN A 258 1.35 -40.89 -12.47
C ASN A 258 1.63 -41.67 -13.76
N GLU A 259 2.01 -40.99 -14.85
CA GLU A 259 2.42 -41.58 -16.12
C GLU A 259 3.93 -41.89 -16.16
N ALA A 260 4.66 -41.56 -15.09
CA ALA A 260 6.11 -41.73 -14.96
C ALA A 260 6.49 -43.03 -14.20
N PRO A 261 7.78 -43.39 -14.04
CA PRO A 261 8.19 -44.61 -13.33
C PRO A 261 7.74 -44.59 -11.85
N GLU A 262 7.57 -45.78 -11.25
CA GLU A 262 6.98 -45.99 -9.91
C GLU A 262 7.60 -45.12 -8.79
N SER A 263 8.91 -44.87 -8.85
CA SER A 263 9.61 -44.02 -7.88
C SER A 263 9.20 -42.53 -7.94
N VAL A 264 8.78 -42.04 -9.11
CA VAL A 264 8.25 -40.69 -9.33
C VAL A 264 6.75 -40.64 -9.01
N GLY A 265 6.02 -41.72 -9.31
CA GLY A 265 4.62 -41.89 -8.88
C GLY A 265 4.44 -41.80 -7.36
N ASN A 266 5.37 -42.35 -6.57
CA ASN A 266 5.38 -42.20 -5.11
C ASN A 266 5.52 -40.73 -4.64
N LYS A 267 6.22 -39.89 -5.39
CA LYS A 267 6.28 -38.44 -5.11
C LYS A 267 4.96 -37.75 -5.47
N GLY A 268 4.31 -38.16 -6.57
CA GLY A 268 2.97 -37.70 -6.92
C GLY A 268 1.93 -38.03 -5.85
N LEU A 269 2.02 -39.23 -5.25
CA LEU A 269 1.20 -39.63 -4.10
C LEU A 269 1.43 -38.72 -2.88
N ALA A 270 2.69 -38.39 -2.56
CA ALA A 270 2.98 -37.46 -1.46
C ALA A 270 2.36 -36.06 -1.69
N ILE A 271 2.42 -35.53 -2.91
CA ILE A 271 1.75 -34.26 -3.26
C ILE A 271 0.23 -34.35 -3.03
N LYS A 272 -0.37 -35.46 -3.45
CA LYS A 272 -1.81 -35.69 -3.30
C LYS A 272 -2.23 -35.83 -1.83
N MET A 273 -1.37 -36.40 -0.98
CA MET A 273 -1.69 -36.66 0.43
C MET A 273 -1.32 -35.49 1.36
N ASP A 274 -0.30 -34.71 1.04
CA ASP A 274 0.22 -33.67 1.93
C ASP A 274 -0.10 -32.26 1.39
N PHE A 275 0.23 -31.96 0.14
CA PHE A 275 0.15 -30.59 -0.40
C PHE A 275 -1.28 -30.18 -0.79
N ILE A 276 -2.01 -31.02 -1.53
CA ILE A 276 -3.39 -30.68 -1.94
C ILE A 276 -4.29 -30.44 -0.72
N PRO A 277 -4.31 -31.29 0.32
CA PRO A 277 -5.13 -31.04 1.50
C PRO A 277 -4.76 -29.75 2.23
N ILE A 278 -3.48 -29.38 2.30
CA ILE A 278 -3.05 -28.11 2.90
C ILE A 278 -3.59 -26.93 2.08
N VAL A 279 -3.44 -26.98 0.74
CA VAL A 279 -3.94 -25.92 -0.15
C VAL A 279 -5.45 -25.77 -0.06
N ASP A 280 -6.20 -26.88 -0.05
CA ASP A 280 -7.67 -26.85 0.05
C ASP A 280 -8.14 -26.31 1.41
N ALA A 281 -7.47 -26.71 2.50
CA ALA A 281 -7.78 -26.20 3.82
C ALA A 281 -7.46 -24.71 3.96
N GLN A 282 -6.30 -24.25 3.46
CA GLN A 282 -5.96 -22.83 3.44
C GLN A 282 -6.93 -22.03 2.57
N SER A 283 -7.34 -22.55 1.41
CA SER A 283 -8.33 -21.90 0.54
C SER A 283 -9.66 -21.72 1.27
N SER A 284 -10.07 -22.72 2.04
CA SER A 284 -11.27 -22.64 2.89
C SER A 284 -11.09 -21.57 3.97
N VAL A 285 -9.92 -21.47 4.61
CA VAL A 285 -9.62 -20.41 5.61
C VAL A 285 -9.65 -19.02 4.98
N SER A 286 -9.07 -18.81 3.80
CA SER A 286 -9.18 -17.53 3.09
C SER A 286 -10.64 -17.18 2.80
N MET A 287 -11.47 -18.16 2.41
CA MET A 287 -12.92 -17.95 2.23
C MET A 287 -13.64 -17.59 3.54
N VAL A 288 -13.28 -18.19 4.68
CA VAL A 288 -13.80 -17.77 5.99
C VAL A 288 -13.50 -16.30 6.22
N GLN A 289 -12.24 -15.86 6.05
CA GLN A 289 -11.84 -14.48 6.26
C GLN A 289 -12.61 -13.52 5.34
N HIS A 290 -12.79 -13.90 4.06
CA HIS A 290 -13.60 -13.14 3.13
C HIS A 290 -15.07 -12.99 3.60
N PHE A 291 -15.69 -14.08 4.04
CA PHE A 291 -17.07 -14.03 4.54
C PHE A 291 -17.19 -13.30 5.88
N LYS A 292 -16.16 -13.32 6.74
CA LYS A 292 -16.11 -12.49 7.95
C LYS A 292 -16.14 -11.00 7.56
N LEU A 293 -15.30 -10.57 6.62
CA LEU A 293 -15.28 -9.18 6.14
C LEU A 293 -16.64 -8.76 5.57
N LEU A 294 -17.29 -9.61 4.76
CA LEU A 294 -18.64 -9.34 4.25
C LEU A 294 -19.69 -9.26 5.36
N ALA A 295 -19.61 -10.12 6.38
CA ALA A 295 -20.52 -10.07 7.51
C ALA A 295 -20.33 -8.77 8.32
N GLU A 296 -19.08 -8.33 8.48
CA GLU A 296 -18.75 -7.09 9.18
C GLU A 296 -19.26 -5.86 8.41
N SER A 297 -19.04 -5.78 7.09
CA SER A 297 -19.61 -4.71 6.26
C SER A 297 -21.14 -4.71 6.28
N ALA A 298 -21.78 -5.88 6.29
CA ALA A 298 -23.22 -5.99 6.42
C ALA A 298 -23.71 -5.49 7.80
N LEU A 299 -23.02 -5.84 8.89
CA LEU A 299 -23.33 -5.32 10.23
C LEU A 299 -23.21 -3.79 10.28
N GLU A 300 -22.15 -3.22 9.72
CA GLU A 300 -21.94 -1.77 9.65
C GLU A 300 -23.03 -1.06 8.82
N GLY A 301 -23.55 -1.72 7.78
CA GLY A 301 -24.69 -1.24 7.00
C GLY A 301 -26.05 -1.46 7.70
N GLY A 302 -26.08 -2.17 8.83
CA GLY A 302 -27.30 -2.55 9.53
C GLY A 302 -28.02 -3.79 8.94
N GLU A 303 -27.45 -4.44 7.94
CA GLU A 303 -28.04 -5.59 7.25
C GLU A 303 -27.82 -6.90 8.04
N LEU A 304 -28.47 -7.04 9.20
CA LEU A 304 -28.32 -8.19 10.10
C LEU A 304 -28.58 -9.54 9.40
N GLY A 305 -29.52 -9.59 8.44
CA GLY A 305 -29.86 -10.79 7.69
C GLY A 305 -28.70 -11.26 6.80
N HIS A 306 -28.08 -10.33 6.07
CA HIS A 306 -26.89 -10.60 5.28
C HIS A 306 -25.70 -10.99 6.17
N ALA A 307 -25.49 -10.30 7.29
CA ALA A 307 -24.44 -10.63 8.24
C ALA A 307 -24.56 -12.07 8.78
N SER A 308 -25.75 -12.49 9.22
CA SER A 308 -26.00 -13.87 9.65
C SER A 308 -25.71 -14.88 8.53
N ARG A 309 -26.16 -14.61 7.30
CA ARG A 309 -25.90 -15.48 6.13
C ARG A 309 -24.41 -15.62 5.85
N TYR A 310 -23.63 -14.54 5.95
CA TYR A 310 -22.19 -14.56 5.72
C TYR A 310 -21.43 -15.29 6.84
N TYR A 311 -21.77 -15.05 8.12
CA TYR A 311 -21.20 -15.84 9.23
C TYR A 311 -21.51 -17.34 9.11
N ASN A 312 -22.71 -17.69 8.61
CA ASN A 312 -23.07 -19.06 8.31
C ASN A 312 -22.18 -19.70 7.24
N LYS A 313 -21.92 -18.98 6.14
CA LYS A 313 -21.00 -19.42 5.09
C LYS A 313 -19.58 -19.62 5.66
N ALA A 314 -19.08 -18.67 6.44
CA ALA A 314 -17.78 -18.78 7.11
C ALA A 314 -17.69 -20.03 8.02
N LEU A 315 -18.71 -20.30 8.85
CA LEU A 315 -18.73 -21.51 9.68
C LEU A 315 -18.78 -22.81 8.86
N SER A 316 -19.43 -22.80 7.69
CA SER A 316 -19.42 -23.94 6.77
C SER A 316 -18.03 -24.21 6.22
N GLU A 317 -17.30 -23.17 5.81
CA GLU A 317 -15.93 -23.28 5.31
C GLU A 317 -14.97 -23.78 6.40
N TYR A 318 -15.13 -23.34 7.67
CA TYR A 318 -14.35 -23.90 8.78
C TYR A 318 -14.56 -25.40 8.96
N LYS A 319 -15.80 -25.89 8.81
CA LYS A 319 -16.08 -27.34 8.88
C LYS A 319 -15.41 -28.09 7.73
N ILE A 320 -15.36 -27.50 6.54
CA ILE A 320 -14.67 -28.07 5.37
C ILE A 320 -13.17 -28.15 5.66
N ALA A 321 -12.54 -27.04 6.08
CA ALA A 321 -11.12 -26.97 6.44
C ALA A 321 -10.76 -28.01 7.52
N CYS A 322 -11.52 -28.05 8.62
CA CYS A 322 -11.33 -29.03 9.69
C CYS A 322 -11.42 -30.48 9.19
N LYS A 323 -12.40 -30.78 8.34
CA LYS A 323 -12.59 -32.13 7.79
C LYS A 323 -11.43 -32.57 6.90
N ILE A 324 -10.81 -31.63 6.19
CA ILE A 324 -9.65 -31.88 5.34
C ILE A 324 -8.41 -32.09 6.23
N LEU A 325 -8.13 -31.17 7.15
CA LEU A 325 -6.94 -31.22 8.01
C LEU A 325 -6.92 -32.43 8.94
N LYS A 326 -8.07 -32.88 9.44
CA LYS A 326 -8.18 -34.11 10.26
C LYS A 326 -7.73 -35.39 9.55
N LYS A 327 -7.67 -35.38 8.21
CA LYS A 327 -7.21 -36.52 7.41
C LYS A 327 -5.69 -36.51 7.19
N SER A 328 -5.03 -35.39 7.51
CA SER A 328 -3.58 -35.23 7.36
C SER A 328 -2.87 -35.55 8.67
N GLU A 329 -1.75 -36.25 8.60
CA GLU A 329 -0.93 -36.57 9.78
C GLU A 329 0.18 -35.53 10.04
N SER A 330 0.37 -34.57 9.13
CA SER A 330 1.48 -33.61 9.20
C SER A 330 1.37 -32.65 10.39
N SER A 331 2.52 -32.29 10.97
CA SER A 331 2.60 -31.34 12.10
C SER A 331 1.99 -29.98 11.76
N GLN A 332 2.22 -29.50 10.55
CA GLN A 332 1.67 -28.24 10.04
C GLN A 332 0.12 -28.29 9.99
N SER A 333 -0.46 -29.41 9.57
CA SER A 333 -1.92 -29.58 9.55
C SER A 333 -2.54 -29.57 10.94
N LYS A 334 -1.82 -30.13 11.94
CA LYS A 334 -2.27 -30.15 13.34
C LYS A 334 -2.22 -28.76 13.97
N SER A 335 -1.19 -27.96 13.70
CA SER A 335 -1.10 -26.57 14.17
C SER A 335 -2.24 -25.73 13.61
N LEU A 336 -2.44 -25.78 12.29
CA LEU A 336 -3.50 -25.03 11.62
C LEU A 336 -4.90 -25.44 12.10
N LEU A 337 -5.11 -26.73 12.39
CA LEU A 337 -6.37 -27.21 12.95
C LEU A 337 -6.68 -26.59 14.33
N ALA A 338 -5.67 -26.42 15.19
CA ALA A 338 -5.86 -25.84 16.52
C ALA A 338 -6.24 -24.35 16.44
N GLU A 339 -5.59 -23.60 15.56
CA GLU A 339 -5.90 -22.19 15.29
C GLU A 339 -7.34 -22.02 14.78
N ILE A 340 -7.73 -22.81 13.77
CA ILE A 340 -9.09 -22.80 13.20
C ILE A 340 -10.16 -23.08 14.27
N GLN A 341 -9.93 -24.02 15.19
CA GLN A 341 -10.91 -24.36 16.22
C GLN A 341 -11.12 -23.23 17.23
N ALA A 342 -10.08 -22.46 17.55
CA ALA A 342 -10.21 -21.30 18.40
C ALA A 342 -11.06 -20.21 17.72
N GLU A 343 -10.75 -19.88 16.46
CA GLU A 343 -11.49 -18.87 15.70
C GLU A 343 -12.94 -19.27 15.37
N GLU A 344 -13.20 -20.56 15.14
CA GLU A 344 -14.57 -21.07 14.90
C GLU A 344 -15.49 -20.77 16.10
N THR A 345 -14.94 -20.79 17.33
CA THR A 345 -15.70 -20.54 18.56
C THR A 345 -16.15 -19.09 18.66
N GLU A 346 -15.26 -18.14 18.40
CA GLU A 346 -15.60 -16.72 18.34
C GLU A 346 -16.67 -16.45 17.29
N LEU A 347 -16.49 -17.01 16.09
CA LEU A 347 -17.42 -16.82 14.98
C LEU A 347 -18.83 -17.38 15.28
N LYS A 348 -18.92 -18.50 16.01
CA LYS A 348 -20.21 -19.03 16.49
C LYS A 348 -20.91 -18.04 17.41
N ILE A 349 -20.17 -17.42 18.34
CA ILE A 349 -20.74 -16.43 19.26
C ILE A 349 -21.28 -15.23 18.48
N LEU A 350 -20.50 -14.66 17.56
CA LEU A 350 -20.92 -13.53 16.72
C LEU A 350 -22.17 -13.86 15.89
N ARG A 351 -22.19 -15.04 15.26
CA ARG A 351 -23.37 -15.51 14.52
C ARG A 351 -24.59 -15.63 15.42
N THR A 352 -24.47 -16.33 16.54
CA THR A 352 -25.61 -16.57 17.45
C THR A 352 -26.19 -15.24 17.94
N ILE A 353 -25.35 -14.25 18.26
CA ILE A 353 -25.83 -12.94 18.69
C ILE A 353 -26.46 -12.15 17.53
N THR A 354 -25.97 -12.33 16.30
CA THR A 354 -26.62 -11.78 15.10
C THR A 354 -28.01 -12.40 14.90
N ASP A 355 -28.13 -13.72 15.06
CA ASP A 355 -29.40 -14.45 14.98
C ASP A 355 -30.37 -14.01 16.10
N LEU A 356 -29.85 -13.75 17.31
CA LEU A 356 -30.62 -13.16 18.40
C LEU A 356 -31.15 -11.77 18.02
N ALA A 357 -30.30 -10.88 17.50
CA ALA A 357 -30.71 -9.54 17.07
C ALA A 357 -31.83 -9.59 16.02
N LEU A 358 -31.72 -10.48 15.03
CA LEU A 358 -32.78 -10.72 14.03
C LEU A 358 -34.09 -11.17 14.66
N LYS A 359 -34.04 -12.13 15.58
CA LYS A 359 -35.22 -12.63 16.29
C LYS A 359 -35.90 -11.55 17.11
N TYR A 360 -35.13 -10.62 17.66
CA TYR A 360 -35.66 -9.48 18.39
C TYR A 360 -36.38 -8.48 17.49
N THR A 361 -35.85 -8.19 16.31
CA THR A 361 -36.56 -7.39 15.31
C THR A 361 -37.88 -8.07 14.94
N GLU A 362 -37.88 -9.38 14.69
CA GLU A 362 -39.09 -10.15 14.39
C GLU A 362 -40.15 -10.07 15.51
N ILE A 363 -39.74 -10.10 16.78
CA ILE A 363 -40.66 -9.95 17.92
C ILE A 363 -41.30 -8.57 17.92
N VAL A 364 -40.51 -7.51 17.71
CA VAL A 364 -41.04 -6.14 17.69
C VAL A 364 -42.05 -5.96 16.55
N ASP A 365 -41.73 -6.46 15.36
CA ASP A 365 -42.63 -6.40 14.20
C ASP A 365 -43.96 -7.12 14.49
N LYS A 366 -43.90 -8.35 15.04
CA LYS A 366 -45.08 -9.11 15.44
C LYS A 366 -45.91 -8.41 16.52
N LEU A 367 -45.25 -7.75 17.47
CA LEU A 367 -45.94 -6.97 18.51
C LEU A 367 -46.67 -5.75 17.93
N TYR A 368 -46.08 -5.08 16.94
CA TYR A 368 -46.75 -4.01 16.18
C TYR A 368 -47.96 -4.54 15.40
N ASP A 369 -47.84 -5.72 14.80
CA ASP A 369 -48.90 -6.40 14.06
C ASP A 369 -49.97 -7.06 14.96
N GLN A 370 -49.82 -6.95 16.29
CA GLN A 370 -50.71 -7.55 17.29
C GLN A 370 -50.73 -9.10 17.30
N ASP A 371 -49.69 -9.73 16.76
CA ASP A 371 -49.48 -11.18 16.78
C ASP A 371 -48.73 -11.63 18.05
N ASN A 372 -49.46 -11.72 19.16
CA ASN A 372 -48.89 -12.08 20.47
C ASN A 372 -48.43 -13.55 20.51
N GLU A 373 -49.12 -14.46 19.82
CA GLU A 373 -48.73 -15.89 19.77
C GLU A 373 -47.41 -16.07 19.02
N GLY A 374 -47.27 -15.41 17.86
CA GLY A 374 -46.04 -15.40 17.10
C GLY A 374 -44.88 -14.77 17.86
N ALA A 375 -45.11 -13.69 18.63
CA ALA A 375 -44.09 -13.05 19.45
C ALA A 375 -43.60 -13.97 20.58
N LEU A 376 -44.53 -14.65 21.27
CA LEU A 376 -44.20 -15.64 22.32
C LEU A 376 -43.40 -16.82 21.77
N ALA A 377 -43.75 -17.34 20.60
CA ALA A 377 -43.00 -18.41 19.94
C ALA A 377 -41.54 -17.98 19.66
N SER A 378 -41.34 -16.76 19.15
CA SER A 378 -40.00 -16.21 18.92
C SER A 378 -39.19 -16.00 20.22
N CYS A 379 -39.84 -15.69 21.35
CA CYS A 379 -39.17 -15.65 22.67
C CYS A 379 -38.64 -17.03 23.13
N MET A 380 -39.36 -18.11 22.83
CA MET A 380 -38.89 -19.46 23.14
C MET A 380 -37.65 -19.82 22.30
N GLU A 381 -37.61 -19.42 21.04
CA GLU A 381 -36.46 -19.63 20.14
C GLU A 381 -35.20 -18.89 20.62
N ILE A 382 -35.35 -17.67 21.17
CA ILE A 382 -34.23 -16.92 21.78
C ILE A 382 -33.59 -17.72 22.91
N THR A 383 -34.39 -18.36 23.76
CA THR A 383 -33.87 -19.16 24.88
C THR A 383 -33.02 -20.32 24.37
N GLU A 384 -33.40 -20.93 23.24
CA GLU A 384 -32.62 -22.00 22.63
C GLU A 384 -31.34 -21.49 21.96
N LEU A 385 -31.36 -20.31 21.34
CA LEU A 385 -30.16 -19.66 20.80
C LEU A 385 -29.15 -19.30 21.91
N LEU A 386 -29.63 -18.79 23.05
CA LEU A 386 -28.77 -18.42 24.18
C LEU A 386 -28.02 -19.62 24.78
N LYS A 387 -28.62 -20.82 24.82
CA LYS A 387 -27.93 -22.05 25.25
C LYS A 387 -26.71 -22.38 24.39
N GLN A 388 -26.67 -21.94 23.13
CA GLN A 388 -25.55 -22.20 22.23
C GLN A 388 -24.29 -21.40 22.60
N ILE A 389 -24.43 -20.38 23.46
CA ILE A 389 -23.33 -19.53 23.93
C ILE A 389 -23.12 -19.59 25.46
N GLU A 390 -23.89 -20.41 26.18
CA GLU A 390 -23.68 -20.64 27.61
C GLU A 390 -22.29 -21.24 27.87
N GLY A 391 -21.51 -20.61 28.75
CA GLY A 391 -20.14 -21.02 29.07
C GLY A 391 -19.05 -20.47 28.14
N ALA A 392 -19.42 -19.74 27.08
CA ALA A 392 -18.48 -19.01 26.24
C ALA A 392 -18.04 -17.69 26.92
N GLY A 393 -17.22 -17.80 27.97
CA GLY A 393 -16.78 -16.66 28.78
C GLY A 393 -15.75 -15.73 28.11
N SER A 394 -15.59 -15.77 26.78
CA SER A 394 -14.43 -15.18 26.12
C SER A 394 -14.50 -13.66 25.91
N LEU A 395 -15.68 -13.03 25.87
CA LEU A 395 -15.80 -11.62 25.43
C LEU A 395 -16.85 -10.82 26.26
N PRO A 396 -16.45 -10.08 27.31
CA PRO A 396 -17.37 -9.46 28.28
C PRO A 396 -18.45 -8.53 27.70
N TYR A 397 -18.14 -7.70 26.70
CA TYR A 397 -19.12 -6.78 26.09
C TYR A 397 -20.14 -7.51 25.20
N ILE A 398 -19.65 -8.46 24.41
CA ILE A 398 -20.47 -9.32 23.54
C ILE A 398 -21.38 -10.21 24.40
N TYR A 399 -20.83 -10.75 25.50
CA TYR A 399 -21.60 -11.48 26.50
C TYR A 399 -22.64 -10.59 27.20
N GLY A 400 -22.30 -9.35 27.56
CA GLY A 400 -23.25 -8.40 28.17
C GLY A 400 -24.49 -8.14 27.31
N ILE A 401 -24.34 -8.11 25.99
CA ILE A 401 -25.47 -8.01 25.06
C ILE A 401 -26.33 -9.28 25.08
N SER A 402 -25.71 -10.46 25.08
CA SER A 402 -26.45 -11.72 25.17
C SER A 402 -27.30 -11.80 26.45
N VAL A 403 -26.79 -11.28 27.57
CA VAL A 403 -27.55 -11.19 28.83
C VAL A 403 -28.73 -10.24 28.72
N THR A 404 -28.56 -9.12 28.01
CA THR A 404 -29.64 -8.16 27.76
C THR A 404 -30.74 -8.80 26.88
N TYR A 405 -30.35 -9.54 25.85
CA TYR A 405 -31.26 -10.36 25.05
C TYR A 405 -31.90 -11.53 25.84
N SER A 406 -31.30 -12.02 26.91
CA SER A 406 -31.97 -13.00 27.78
C SER A 406 -33.03 -12.34 28.68
N SER A 407 -32.65 -11.20 29.27
CA SER A 407 -33.51 -10.44 30.18
C SER A 407 -34.73 -9.87 29.46
N ALA A 408 -34.55 -9.32 28.26
CA ALA A 408 -35.64 -8.76 27.47
C ALA A 408 -36.67 -9.84 27.05
N ALA A 409 -36.23 -11.05 26.71
CA ALA A 409 -37.11 -12.14 26.26
C ALA A 409 -37.95 -12.68 27.42
N SER A 410 -37.31 -12.85 28.59
CA SER A 410 -38.00 -13.23 29.83
C SER A 410 -39.08 -12.21 30.19
N MET A 411 -38.77 -10.92 30.06
CA MET A 411 -39.71 -9.84 30.34
C MET A 411 -40.87 -9.78 29.33
N ILE A 412 -40.62 -9.95 28.02
CA ILE A 412 -41.70 -10.01 27.01
C ILE A 412 -42.66 -11.15 27.33
N ASN A 413 -42.12 -12.35 27.62
CA ASN A 413 -42.89 -13.53 27.94
C ASN A 413 -43.79 -13.30 29.18
N GLU A 414 -43.28 -12.61 30.20
CA GLU A 414 -44.06 -12.24 31.38
C GLU A 414 -45.13 -11.18 31.09
N LEU A 415 -44.83 -10.16 30.29
CA LEU A 415 -45.76 -9.06 30.03
C LEU A 415 -46.91 -9.45 29.08
N LEU A 416 -46.62 -10.30 28.09
CA LEU A 416 -47.66 -10.79 27.16
C LEU A 416 -48.61 -11.78 27.83
N THR A 417 -48.13 -12.56 28.81
CA THR A 417 -48.99 -13.46 29.61
C THR A 417 -49.88 -12.71 30.60
N GLN A 418 -49.60 -11.43 30.87
CA GLN A 418 -50.39 -10.55 31.76
C GLN A 418 -51.35 -9.60 31.00
N GLU A 419 -51.55 -9.79 29.69
CA GLU A 419 -52.45 -8.97 28.83
C GLU A 419 -52.14 -7.46 28.83
N HIS A 420 -50.86 -7.06 28.93
CA HIS A 420 -50.49 -5.64 28.76
C HIS A 420 -50.66 -5.19 27.30
N ALA A 421 -50.95 -3.90 27.09
CA ALA A 421 -50.97 -3.31 25.75
C ALA A 421 -49.59 -3.41 25.08
N ASN A 422 -49.53 -3.91 23.84
CA ASN A 422 -48.28 -4.20 23.11
C ASN A 422 -47.31 -3.01 23.05
N LEU A 423 -47.81 -1.78 22.92
CA LEU A 423 -46.98 -0.56 22.94
C LEU A 423 -46.21 -0.39 24.26
N ASN A 424 -46.83 -0.70 25.41
CA ASN A 424 -46.16 -0.65 26.70
C ASN A 424 -45.10 -1.76 26.84
N VAL A 425 -45.33 -2.91 26.19
CA VAL A 425 -44.36 -4.01 26.15
C VAL A 425 -43.14 -3.61 25.33
N ILE A 426 -43.35 -2.96 24.17
CA ILE A 426 -42.30 -2.42 23.30
C ILE A 426 -41.49 -1.32 24.02
N ASP A 427 -42.14 -0.38 24.71
CA ASP A 427 -41.43 0.68 25.45
C ASP A 427 -40.53 0.10 26.56
N ARG A 428 -41.05 -0.88 27.30
CA ARG A 428 -40.25 -1.58 28.32
C ARG A 428 -39.12 -2.39 27.70
N LEU A 429 -39.34 -3.01 26.54
CA LEU A 429 -38.33 -3.74 25.77
C LEU A 429 -37.15 -2.84 25.43
N ILE A 430 -37.43 -1.70 24.78
CA ILE A 430 -36.41 -0.73 24.38
C ILE A 430 -35.60 -0.30 25.60
N SER A 431 -36.27 -0.14 26.76
CA SER A 431 -35.61 0.30 27.98
C SER A 431 -34.49 -0.62 28.49
N GLN A 432 -34.57 -1.94 28.20
CA GLN A 432 -33.56 -2.90 28.61
C GLN A 432 -32.21 -2.65 27.91
N PHE A 433 -32.24 -2.12 26.70
CA PHE A 433 -31.03 -1.86 25.92
C PHE A 433 -30.35 -0.52 26.25
N TYR A 434 -30.95 0.34 27.07
CA TYR A 434 -30.27 1.54 27.57
C TYR A 434 -29.15 1.25 28.56
N PHE A 435 -29.25 0.15 29.32
CA PHE A 435 -28.19 -0.25 30.25
C PHE A 435 -26.86 -0.55 29.53
N PRO A 436 -26.80 -1.46 28.53
CA PRO A 436 -25.57 -1.70 27.80
C PRO A 436 -25.09 -0.45 27.04
N LEU A 437 -25.98 0.35 26.45
CA LEU A 437 -25.61 1.62 25.81
C LEU A 437 -24.94 2.61 26.77
N LYS A 438 -25.48 2.74 27.98
CA LYS A 438 -24.91 3.59 29.02
C LYS A 438 -23.55 3.06 29.48
N ALA A 439 -23.41 1.75 29.66
CA ALA A 439 -22.15 1.12 30.03
C ALA A 439 -21.07 1.35 28.97
N MET A 440 -21.40 1.19 27.68
CA MET A 440 -20.51 1.54 26.56
C MET A 440 -20.14 3.02 26.59
N GLY A 441 -21.13 3.92 26.75
CA GLY A 441 -20.88 5.36 26.81
C GLY A 441 -19.94 5.77 27.96
N THR A 442 -20.05 5.13 29.12
CA THR A 442 -19.11 5.31 30.25
C THR A 442 -17.71 4.82 29.87
N ALA A 443 -17.58 3.60 29.34
CA ALA A 443 -16.29 3.04 28.93
C ALA A 443 -15.57 3.92 27.89
N LEU A 444 -16.30 4.49 26.93
CA LEU A 444 -15.74 5.42 25.94
C LEU A 444 -15.30 6.76 26.53
N SER A 445 -15.99 7.22 27.59
CA SER A 445 -15.64 8.47 28.27
C SER A 445 -14.41 8.32 29.17
N GLU A 446 -14.06 7.08 29.53
CA GLU A 446 -12.88 6.75 30.33
C GLU A 446 -11.60 6.60 29.48
N VAL A 447 -11.69 6.58 28.13
CA VAL A 447 -10.51 6.52 27.26
C VAL A 447 -9.75 7.85 27.33
N PRO A 448 -8.52 7.89 27.88
CA PRO A 448 -7.79 9.14 28.10
C PRO A 448 -7.07 9.60 26.83
N LEU A 449 -7.83 10.11 25.86
CA LEU A 449 -7.32 10.40 24.51
C LEU A 449 -6.17 11.41 24.44
N SER A 450 -6.09 12.33 25.39
CA SER A 450 -4.97 13.28 25.49
C SER A 450 -3.62 12.61 25.76
N HIS A 451 -3.61 11.34 26.16
CA HIS A 451 -2.41 10.54 26.40
C HIS A 451 -2.19 9.46 25.32
N VAL A 452 -3.09 9.35 24.34
CA VAL A 452 -2.94 8.43 23.21
C VAL A 452 -2.07 9.11 22.14
N ILE A 453 -0.79 9.22 22.47
CA ILE A 453 0.28 9.78 21.65
C ILE A 453 1.45 8.80 21.63
N VAL A 454 2.18 8.74 20.52
CA VAL A 454 3.36 7.87 20.42
C VAL A 454 4.40 8.30 21.45
N ASN A 455 4.85 7.35 22.27
CA ASN A 455 6.00 7.59 23.13
C ASN A 455 7.27 7.45 22.28
N HIS A 456 7.92 8.58 21.99
CA HIS A 456 9.12 8.60 21.16
C HIS A 456 10.34 7.95 21.84
N ASP A 457 10.36 7.90 23.18
CA ASP A 457 11.45 7.27 23.94
C ASP A 457 11.31 5.75 24.01
N ASP A 458 10.07 5.24 24.04
CA ASP A 458 9.76 3.80 23.96
C ASP A 458 8.51 3.53 23.09
N PRO A 459 8.70 3.43 21.76
CA PRO A 459 7.62 3.18 20.81
C PRO A 459 6.97 1.80 21.01
N LEU A 460 7.70 0.81 21.53
CA LEU A 460 7.20 -0.56 21.68
C LEU A 460 6.17 -0.68 22.80
N ILE A 461 6.42 -0.03 23.95
CA ILE A 461 5.45 0.01 25.05
C ILE A 461 4.14 0.64 24.58
N SER A 462 4.22 1.84 23.99
CA SER A 462 3.03 2.54 23.51
C SER A 462 2.30 1.74 22.41
N TYR A 463 3.03 1.02 21.55
CA TYR A 463 2.42 0.16 20.52
C TYR A 463 1.59 -0.96 21.12
N ASN A 464 2.13 -1.69 22.11
CA ASN A 464 1.40 -2.76 22.78
C ASN A 464 0.14 -2.25 23.49
N GLU A 465 0.23 -1.10 24.16
CA GLU A 465 -0.93 -0.45 24.80
C GLU A 465 -2.02 -0.08 23.79
N PHE A 466 -1.63 0.47 22.62
CA PHE A 466 -2.60 0.85 21.59
C PHE A 466 -3.24 -0.35 20.88
N ILE A 467 -2.50 -1.44 20.67
CA ILE A 467 -3.04 -2.69 20.13
C ILE A 467 -4.10 -3.26 21.08
N GLU A 468 -3.82 -3.29 22.38
CA GLU A 468 -4.77 -3.77 23.39
C GLU A 468 -6.03 -2.87 23.45
N LEU A 469 -5.85 -1.55 23.25
CA LEU A 469 -6.95 -0.61 23.16
C LEU A 469 -7.79 -0.79 21.88
N ASP A 470 -7.18 -0.97 20.70
CA ASP A 470 -7.91 -1.25 19.45
C ASP A 470 -8.71 -2.56 19.55
N GLU A 471 -8.15 -3.59 20.19
CA GLU A 471 -8.87 -4.85 20.43
C GLU A 471 -10.11 -4.63 21.32
N ARG A 472 -10.00 -3.87 22.41
CA ARG A 472 -11.15 -3.53 23.27
C ARG A 472 -12.20 -2.71 22.52
N LEU A 473 -11.77 -1.73 21.71
CA LEU A 473 -12.65 -0.91 20.89
C LEU A 473 -13.33 -1.73 19.77
N TYR A 474 -12.63 -2.70 19.19
CA TYR A 474 -13.20 -3.65 18.22
C TYR A 474 -14.36 -4.44 18.83
N TYR A 475 -14.21 -4.98 20.05
CA TYR A 475 -15.31 -5.70 20.69
C TYR A 475 -16.48 -4.78 21.08
N LEU A 476 -16.20 -3.52 21.47
CA LEU A 476 -17.24 -2.51 21.69
C LEU A 476 -17.99 -2.18 20.39
N GLU A 477 -17.28 -2.10 19.27
CA GLU A 477 -17.84 -1.88 17.95
C GLU A 477 -18.76 -3.04 17.54
N LYS A 478 -18.29 -4.28 17.64
CA LYS A 478 -19.15 -5.44 17.34
C LYS A 478 -20.36 -5.50 18.28
N ALA A 479 -20.15 -5.16 19.55
CA ALA A 479 -21.24 -5.08 20.51
C ALA A 479 -22.29 -4.04 20.09
N ILE A 480 -21.92 -2.80 19.77
CA ILE A 480 -22.89 -1.79 19.34
C ILE A 480 -23.61 -2.19 18.05
N GLU A 481 -22.91 -2.77 17.06
CA GLU A 481 -23.53 -3.17 15.79
C GLU A 481 -24.57 -4.27 15.99
N LEU A 482 -24.36 -5.16 16.95
CA LEU A 482 -25.26 -6.26 17.31
C LEU A 482 -26.47 -5.84 18.16
N LEU A 483 -26.58 -4.57 18.56
CA LEU A 483 -27.81 -4.05 19.20
C LEU A 483 -28.94 -3.87 18.17
N PRO A 484 -30.22 -3.95 18.60
CA PRO A 484 -31.35 -3.72 17.71
C PRO A 484 -31.32 -2.33 17.05
N GLN A 485 -31.72 -2.25 15.77
CA GLN A 485 -31.67 -1.02 14.99
C GLN A 485 -32.65 0.07 15.46
N PHE A 486 -33.77 -0.32 16.08
CA PHE A 486 -34.82 0.62 16.50
C PHE A 486 -34.43 1.50 17.70
N ILE A 487 -33.22 1.34 18.26
CA ILE A 487 -32.76 2.14 19.40
C ILE A 487 -32.10 3.43 18.89
N SER A 488 -32.76 4.57 19.08
CA SER A 488 -32.33 5.87 18.56
C SER A 488 -30.95 6.34 19.01
N GLU A 489 -30.51 5.94 20.20
CA GLU A 489 -29.23 6.31 20.80
C GLU A 489 -28.06 5.46 20.30
N LYS A 490 -28.34 4.36 19.59
CA LYS A 490 -27.33 3.44 19.02
C LYS A 490 -26.37 4.18 18.10
N ASP A 491 -26.89 4.95 17.16
CA ASP A 491 -26.09 5.62 16.13
C ASP A 491 -25.09 6.62 16.72
N GLN A 492 -25.48 7.32 17.79
CA GLN A 492 -24.59 8.27 18.44
C GLN A 492 -23.39 7.56 19.09
N GLN A 493 -23.62 6.46 19.81
CA GLN A 493 -22.52 5.68 20.42
C GLN A 493 -21.70 4.94 19.38
N ARG A 494 -22.35 4.41 18.34
CA ARG A 494 -21.71 3.77 17.18
C ARG A 494 -20.70 4.72 16.52
N ASN A 495 -21.13 5.92 16.15
CA ASN A 495 -20.26 6.91 15.53
C ASN A 495 -19.09 7.32 16.46
N LYS A 496 -19.33 7.34 17.77
CA LYS A 496 -18.28 7.59 18.78
C LYS A 496 -17.25 6.47 18.85
N ILE A 497 -17.69 5.22 18.87
CA ILE A 497 -16.80 4.05 18.85
C ILE A 497 -15.95 4.06 17.57
N HIS A 498 -16.58 4.24 16.41
CA HIS A 498 -15.90 4.32 15.12
C HIS A 498 -14.85 5.43 15.10
N ALA A 499 -15.23 6.65 15.51
CA ALA A 499 -14.30 7.78 15.58
C ALA A 499 -13.07 7.49 16.44
N LEU A 500 -13.28 6.91 17.64
CA LEU A 500 -12.21 6.60 18.58
C LEU A 500 -11.33 5.46 18.08
N ARG A 501 -11.92 4.40 17.54
CA ARG A 501 -11.18 3.27 17.00
C ARG A 501 -10.33 3.69 15.81
N TYR A 502 -10.89 4.45 14.87
CA TYR A 502 -10.12 4.98 13.75
C TYR A 502 -9.02 5.95 14.20
N TYR A 503 -9.25 6.77 15.23
CA TYR A 503 -8.21 7.59 15.83
C TYR A 503 -7.07 6.72 16.38
N VAL A 504 -7.37 5.67 17.16
CA VAL A 504 -6.37 4.75 17.71
C VAL A 504 -5.63 4.01 16.60
N LYS A 505 -6.32 3.52 15.56
CA LYS A 505 -5.67 2.90 14.39
C LYS A 505 -4.73 3.85 13.65
N SER A 506 -5.09 5.12 13.57
CA SER A 506 -4.20 6.15 13.04
C SER A 506 -2.93 6.28 13.89
N VAL A 507 -3.04 6.23 15.23
CA VAL A 507 -1.89 6.28 16.15
C VAL A 507 -1.04 5.03 16.05
N ILE A 508 -1.64 3.84 15.96
CA ILE A 508 -0.93 2.57 15.73
C ILE A 508 -0.12 2.65 14.43
N ALA A 509 -0.72 3.11 13.33
CA ALA A 509 -0.04 3.25 12.05
C ALA A 509 1.14 4.24 12.11
N GLU A 510 1.01 5.34 12.85
CA GLU A 510 2.11 6.27 13.10
C GLU A 510 3.20 5.64 13.98
N ASN A 511 2.84 4.88 15.01
CA ASN A 511 3.80 4.22 15.89
C ASN A 511 4.65 3.19 15.14
N LYS A 512 4.04 2.49 14.18
CA LYS A 512 4.75 1.56 13.26
C LYS A 512 5.90 2.23 12.50
N ILE A 513 5.84 3.55 12.26
CA ILE A 513 6.93 4.29 11.58
C ILE A 513 8.21 4.16 12.39
N TYR A 514 8.14 4.35 13.71
CA TYR A 514 9.28 4.28 14.62
C TYR A 514 9.77 2.86 14.90
N LEU A 515 8.92 1.85 14.67
CA LEU A 515 9.25 0.45 14.93
C LEU A 515 9.77 -0.31 13.71
N PHE A 516 9.38 0.11 12.50
CA PHE A 516 9.58 -0.71 11.30
C PHE A 516 10.14 0.07 10.11
N SER A 517 10.16 1.41 10.13
CA SER A 517 10.57 2.24 8.98
C SER A 517 11.87 3.01 9.18
N ASP A 518 12.67 2.64 10.19
CA ASP A 518 13.95 3.30 10.51
C ASP A 518 14.81 3.50 9.27
N TYR A 519 14.92 2.47 8.43
CA TYR A 519 15.77 2.50 7.23
C TYR A 519 15.01 2.60 5.90
N ASN A 520 13.72 2.94 5.94
CA ASN A 520 12.88 2.83 4.75
C ASN A 520 11.88 3.98 4.62
N ILE A 521 12.30 5.02 3.90
CA ILE A 521 11.48 6.21 3.59
C ILE A 521 10.20 5.86 2.80
N VAL A 522 10.21 4.82 1.97
CA VAL A 522 9.04 4.44 1.19
C VAL A 522 8.00 3.80 2.10
N LEU A 523 8.41 2.91 3.01
CA LEU A 523 7.53 2.32 4.03
C LEU A 523 7.01 3.40 4.99
N ASP A 524 7.84 4.36 5.40
CA ASP A 524 7.42 5.53 6.19
C ASP A 524 6.25 6.26 5.49
N LEU A 525 6.38 6.53 4.18
CA LEU A 525 5.31 7.14 3.38
C LEU A 525 4.00 6.32 3.40
N ILE A 526 4.08 4.99 3.23
CA ILE A 526 2.88 4.12 3.28
C ILE A 526 2.20 4.21 4.64
N LEU A 527 2.98 4.08 5.71
CA LEU A 527 2.45 4.09 7.08
C LEU A 527 1.83 5.45 7.41
N ARG A 528 2.39 6.56 6.93
CA ARG A 528 1.77 7.90 7.03
C ARG A 528 0.47 8.00 6.22
N ALA A 529 0.43 7.47 5.01
CA ALA A 529 -0.80 7.44 4.21
C ALA A 529 -1.89 6.64 4.92
N ARG A 530 -1.55 5.50 5.51
CA ARG A 530 -2.47 4.68 6.31
C ARG A 530 -2.91 5.38 7.60
N ALA A 531 -2.01 6.08 8.28
CA ALA A 531 -2.35 6.90 9.43
C ALA A 531 -3.35 8.02 9.05
N HIS A 532 -3.13 8.67 7.91
CA HIS A 532 -4.03 9.70 7.39
C HIS A 532 -5.39 9.14 6.97
N TYR A 533 -5.41 7.99 6.30
CA TYR A 533 -6.63 7.27 5.96
C TYR A 533 -7.53 7.06 7.19
N PHE A 534 -6.97 6.51 8.26
CA PHE A 534 -7.71 6.30 9.50
C PHE A 534 -8.11 7.61 10.18
N ALA A 535 -7.26 8.64 10.18
CA ALA A 535 -7.62 9.94 10.73
C ALA A 535 -8.79 10.58 9.97
N LYS A 536 -8.84 10.43 8.64
CA LYS A 536 -9.96 10.90 7.80
C LYS A 536 -11.25 10.12 8.08
N LYS A 537 -11.18 8.80 8.27
CA LYS A 537 -12.35 7.98 8.68
C LYS A 537 -12.87 8.38 10.07
N ALA A 538 -11.95 8.71 11.00
CA ALA A 538 -12.32 9.24 12.31
C ALA A 538 -13.07 10.58 12.16
N GLU A 539 -12.56 11.49 11.32
CA GLU A 539 -13.20 12.79 11.05
C GLU A 539 -14.60 12.64 10.44
N GLN A 540 -14.75 11.73 9.48
CA GLN A 540 -16.05 11.44 8.88
C GLN A 540 -17.07 10.92 9.91
N SER A 541 -16.61 10.09 10.85
CA SER A 541 -17.45 9.51 11.90
C SER A 541 -17.95 10.55 12.92
N ILE A 542 -17.18 11.61 13.18
CA ILE A 542 -17.55 12.66 14.14
C ILE A 542 -18.44 13.77 13.55
N SER A 543 -18.60 13.82 12.23
CA SER A 543 -19.42 14.83 11.56
C SER A 543 -20.89 14.82 12.05
N ALA A 544 -21.35 13.68 12.58
CA ALA A 544 -22.67 13.46 13.16
C ALA A 544 -22.82 13.84 14.66
N PHE A 545 -21.76 14.32 15.32
CA PHE A 545 -21.80 14.60 16.78
C PHE A 545 -22.59 15.86 17.13
N LYS A 546 -23.25 15.83 18.30
CA LYS A 546 -23.91 17.01 18.89
C LYS A 546 -22.87 18.02 19.40
N LYS A 547 -23.25 19.29 19.59
CA LYS A 547 -22.39 20.44 19.99
C LYS A 547 -21.53 20.23 21.26
N GLY A 548 -21.76 19.20 22.08
CA GLY A 548 -21.11 18.98 23.38
C GLY A 548 -19.71 18.34 23.34
N GLU A 549 -19.27 17.77 22.21
CA GLU A 549 -18.01 16.99 22.13
C GLU A 549 -16.89 17.73 21.37
N LYS A 550 -16.73 19.03 21.66
CA LYS A 550 -15.81 19.92 20.93
C LYS A 550 -14.34 19.49 21.05
N GLU A 551 -13.93 18.96 22.20
CA GLU A 551 -12.54 18.54 22.45
C GLU A 551 -12.13 17.36 21.58
N LEU A 552 -12.95 16.30 21.54
CA LEU A 552 -12.72 15.13 20.68
C LEU A 552 -12.69 15.52 19.20
N LYS A 553 -13.62 16.39 18.79
CA LYS A 553 -13.67 16.90 17.42
C LYS A 553 -12.41 17.66 17.03
N ASN A 554 -11.91 18.54 17.91
CA ASN A 554 -10.67 19.25 17.67
C ASN A 554 -9.48 18.29 17.57
N LEU A 555 -9.37 17.33 18.51
CA LEU A 555 -8.28 16.36 18.52
C LEU A 555 -8.21 15.53 17.22
N ILE A 556 -9.35 15.04 16.74
CA ILE A 556 -9.42 14.27 15.48
C ILE A 556 -9.07 15.15 14.27
N ASN A 557 -9.57 16.39 14.23
CA ASN A 557 -9.24 17.34 13.16
C ASN A 557 -7.76 17.67 13.13
N ASP A 558 -7.16 17.96 14.29
CA ASP A 558 -5.74 18.25 14.42
C ASP A 558 -4.90 17.06 13.95
N ARG A 559 -5.29 15.84 14.31
CA ARG A 559 -4.65 14.61 13.83
C ARG A 559 -4.79 14.41 12.33
N MET A 560 -5.98 14.63 11.76
CA MET A 560 -6.20 14.54 10.31
C MET A 560 -5.30 15.51 9.54
N ILE A 561 -5.17 16.74 10.02
CA ILE A 561 -4.29 17.75 9.42
C ILE A 561 -2.82 17.33 9.59
N ALA A 562 -2.40 16.95 10.81
CA ALA A 562 -1.01 16.60 11.10
C ALA A 562 -0.52 15.38 10.29
N THR A 563 -1.34 14.33 10.17
CA THR A 563 -1.04 13.14 9.38
C THR A 563 -0.94 13.45 7.88
N LYS A 564 -1.79 14.36 7.36
CA LYS A 564 -1.70 14.82 5.97
C LYS A 564 -0.39 15.57 5.71
N ILE A 565 -0.08 16.56 6.55
CA ILE A 565 1.12 17.39 6.38
C ILE A 565 2.38 16.56 6.50
N SER A 566 2.45 15.67 7.50
CA SER A 566 3.62 14.82 7.65
C SER A 566 3.80 13.85 6.48
N GLY A 567 2.72 13.27 5.97
CA GLY A 567 2.73 12.44 4.77
C GLY A 567 3.24 13.18 3.53
N MET A 568 2.76 14.41 3.30
CA MET A 568 3.22 15.24 2.17
C MET A 568 4.69 15.63 2.27
N VAL A 569 5.21 15.89 3.49
CA VAL A 569 6.64 16.18 3.66
C VAL A 569 7.47 14.96 3.31
N THR A 570 7.09 13.77 3.80
CA THR A 570 7.78 12.52 3.48
C THR A 570 7.70 12.20 1.99
N GLU A 571 6.53 12.39 1.36
CA GLU A 571 6.35 12.24 -0.09
C GLU A 571 7.27 13.18 -0.86
N SER A 572 7.27 14.46 -0.51
CA SER A 572 8.11 15.48 -1.15
C SER A 572 9.60 15.14 -1.03
N SER A 573 10.05 14.65 0.14
CA SER A 573 11.42 14.17 0.33
C SER A 573 11.75 12.95 -0.53
N LEU A 574 10.85 11.97 -0.65
CA LEU A 574 11.03 10.81 -1.51
C LEU A 574 11.08 11.20 -3.00
N ILE A 575 10.20 12.11 -3.43
CA ILE A 575 10.18 12.63 -4.80
C ILE A 575 11.45 13.42 -5.10
N SER A 576 11.99 14.20 -4.14
CA SER A 576 13.30 14.85 -4.28
C SER A 576 14.42 13.82 -4.52
N LEU A 577 14.46 12.70 -3.80
CA LEU A 577 15.44 11.63 -4.06
C LEU A 577 15.29 11.05 -5.47
N GLY A 578 14.04 10.79 -5.88
CA GLY A 578 13.73 10.30 -7.22
C GLY A 578 14.15 11.29 -8.32
N LEU A 579 13.90 12.57 -8.09
CA LEU A 579 14.32 13.67 -8.96
C LEU A 579 15.86 13.71 -9.09
N GLN A 580 16.58 13.62 -7.97
CA GLN A 580 18.04 13.62 -7.97
C GLN A 580 18.61 12.40 -8.72
N SER A 581 18.00 11.20 -8.56
CA SER A 581 18.38 10.02 -9.36
C SER A 581 18.11 10.25 -10.85
N ALA A 582 16.88 10.65 -11.21
CA ALA A 582 16.48 10.89 -12.60
C ALA A 582 17.36 11.95 -13.28
N TYR A 583 17.76 12.98 -12.53
CA TYR A 583 18.72 13.96 -13.00
C TYR A 583 20.10 13.35 -13.24
N LYS A 584 20.69 12.71 -12.23
CA LYS A 584 22.06 12.18 -12.31
C LYS A 584 22.19 11.10 -13.37
N ASN A 585 21.26 10.15 -13.39
CA ASN A 585 21.35 8.92 -14.18
C ASN A 585 20.80 9.08 -15.60
N ASN A 586 19.79 9.93 -15.81
CA ASN A 586 19.18 10.12 -17.13
C ASN A 586 19.56 11.46 -17.75
N LYS A 587 19.10 12.59 -17.18
CA LYS A 587 19.24 13.91 -17.81
C LYS A 587 20.69 14.34 -17.96
N ARG A 588 21.46 14.29 -16.87
CA ARG A 588 22.86 14.70 -16.85
C ARG A 588 23.76 13.80 -17.67
N THR A 589 23.54 12.48 -17.63
CA THR A 589 24.27 11.50 -18.45
C THR A 589 24.04 11.78 -19.93
N LEU A 590 22.78 11.91 -20.36
CA LEU A 590 22.43 12.24 -21.75
C LEU A 590 23.08 13.55 -22.21
N MET A 591 22.99 14.62 -21.39
CA MET A 591 23.65 15.89 -21.71
C MET A 591 25.16 15.71 -21.88
N LYS A 592 25.82 14.98 -20.99
CA LYS A 592 27.26 14.72 -21.09
C LYS A 592 27.64 13.93 -22.34
N GLU A 593 26.92 12.87 -22.65
CA GLU A 593 27.16 12.06 -23.86
C GLU A 593 27.04 12.90 -25.13
N ILE A 594 26.02 13.75 -25.21
CA ILE A 594 25.83 14.64 -26.36
C ILE A 594 26.92 15.73 -26.41
N ILE A 595 27.29 16.32 -25.27
CA ILE A 595 28.36 17.32 -25.20
C ILE A 595 29.69 16.70 -25.66
N THR A 596 30.02 15.49 -25.20
CA THR A 596 31.21 14.75 -25.66
C THR A 596 31.16 14.54 -27.17
N LEU A 597 30.02 14.08 -27.71
CA LEU A 597 29.82 13.92 -29.15
C LEU A 597 30.04 15.24 -29.92
N ILE A 598 29.56 16.37 -29.38
CA ILE A 598 29.78 17.70 -29.98
C ILE A 598 31.28 18.04 -30.00
N TYR A 599 32.05 17.75 -28.95
CA TYR A 599 33.47 18.09 -28.93
C TYR A 599 34.34 17.15 -29.77
N GLU A 600 34.03 15.85 -29.81
CA GLU A 600 34.85 14.84 -30.48
C GLU A 600 34.64 14.79 -32.01
N SER A 601 33.53 15.32 -32.51
CA SER A 601 33.16 15.21 -33.93
C SER A 601 33.17 16.56 -34.65
N ASP A 602 34.03 16.73 -35.66
CA ASP A 602 34.03 17.92 -36.52
C ASP A 602 32.79 18.01 -37.42
N THR A 603 32.21 16.87 -37.78
CA THR A 603 30.98 16.77 -38.58
C THR A 603 30.05 15.73 -37.96
N LEU A 604 28.75 16.01 -37.96
CA LEU A 604 27.72 15.13 -37.41
C LEU A 604 26.65 14.84 -38.48
N PRO A 605 26.06 13.63 -38.50
CA PRO A 605 24.92 13.34 -39.36
C PRO A 605 23.77 14.34 -39.19
N GLU A 606 23.13 14.72 -40.31
CA GLU A 606 22.11 15.76 -40.35
C GLU A 606 20.89 15.50 -39.44
N PHE A 607 20.60 14.21 -39.19
CA PHE A 607 19.50 13.75 -38.35
C PHE A 607 19.75 13.86 -36.84
N ILE A 608 21.02 13.96 -36.40
CA ILE A 608 21.35 13.90 -34.96
C ILE A 608 20.69 15.02 -34.18
N ALA A 609 20.71 16.25 -34.69
CA ALA A 609 20.11 17.38 -34.00
C ALA A 609 18.59 17.23 -33.81
N ASP A 610 17.90 16.66 -34.81
CA ASP A 610 16.46 16.40 -34.73
C ASP A 610 16.15 15.21 -33.80
N SER A 611 17.02 14.19 -33.79
CA SER A 611 16.93 13.05 -32.86
C SER A 611 17.15 13.46 -31.41
N VAL A 612 18.13 14.31 -31.13
CA VAL A 612 18.39 14.85 -29.79
C VAL A 612 17.24 15.74 -29.33
N GLU A 613 16.68 16.57 -30.22
CA GLU A 613 15.50 17.37 -29.89
C GLU A 613 14.29 16.49 -29.52
N ALA A 614 14.10 15.35 -30.21
CA ALA A 614 13.07 14.38 -29.86
C ALA A 614 13.35 13.72 -28.49
N GLN A 615 14.58 13.29 -28.22
CA GLN A 615 14.97 12.70 -26.93
C GLN A 615 14.78 13.66 -25.75
N PHE A 616 15.10 14.95 -25.91
CA PHE A 616 14.82 15.96 -24.88
C PHE A 616 13.32 16.13 -24.62
N LYS A 617 12.48 16.05 -25.67
CA LYS A 617 11.02 16.10 -25.52
C LYS A 617 10.43 14.83 -24.88
N GLU A 618 11.07 13.68 -25.07
CA GLU A 618 10.63 12.41 -24.50
C GLU A 618 11.06 12.22 -23.03
N THR A 619 12.08 12.96 -22.56
CA THR A 619 12.57 12.90 -21.18
C THR A 619 11.78 13.82 -20.23
N THR A 620 10.46 13.57 -20.11
CA THR A 620 9.53 14.39 -19.32
C THR A 620 9.54 14.12 -17.82
N ASP A 621 10.02 12.96 -17.38
CA ASP A 621 9.89 12.51 -15.99
C ASP A 621 10.55 13.46 -14.99
N PHE A 622 11.72 14.00 -15.33
CA PHE A 622 12.43 14.99 -14.50
C PHE A 622 11.58 16.25 -14.28
N HIS A 623 10.92 16.77 -15.32
CA HIS A 623 10.04 17.94 -15.19
C HIS A 623 8.74 17.60 -14.44
N GLY A 624 8.20 16.39 -14.64
CA GLY A 624 7.03 15.92 -13.89
C GLY A 624 7.29 15.85 -12.38
N LEU A 625 8.46 15.36 -11.97
CA LEU A 625 8.86 15.30 -10.56
C LEU A 625 9.02 16.71 -9.96
N LEU A 626 9.61 17.67 -10.70
CA LEU A 626 9.68 19.07 -10.27
C LEU A 626 8.27 19.67 -10.04
N ASP A 627 7.35 19.46 -10.98
CA ASP A 627 6.00 19.99 -10.87
C ASP A 627 5.23 19.41 -9.66
N LEU A 628 5.46 18.14 -9.33
CA LEU A 628 4.91 17.51 -8.11
C LEU A 628 5.47 18.13 -6.83
N ILE A 629 6.79 18.31 -6.71
CA ILE A 629 7.41 18.92 -5.52
C ILE A 629 6.91 20.36 -5.34
N LEU A 630 6.70 21.10 -6.44
CA LEU A 630 6.17 22.46 -6.37
C LEU A 630 4.74 22.49 -5.84
N LEU A 631 3.90 21.55 -6.27
CA LEU A 631 2.54 21.41 -5.78
C LEU A 631 2.51 21.10 -4.27
N ASP A 632 3.37 20.18 -3.83
CA ASP A 632 3.51 19.84 -2.40
C ASP A 632 3.97 21.05 -1.59
N THR A 633 4.95 21.80 -2.12
CA THR A 633 5.45 23.03 -1.51
C THR A 633 4.32 24.04 -1.30
N GLN A 634 3.49 24.28 -2.32
CA GLN A 634 2.39 25.23 -2.25
C GLN A 634 1.34 24.82 -1.21
N GLU A 635 0.98 23.54 -1.15
CA GLU A 635 0.01 23.05 -0.16
C GLU A 635 0.57 23.07 1.27
N LEU A 636 1.84 22.76 1.47
CA LEU A 636 2.49 22.87 2.77
C LEU A 636 2.49 24.32 3.28
N LEU A 637 2.79 25.28 2.40
CA LEU A 637 2.75 26.71 2.74
C LEU A 637 1.34 27.20 3.03
N ALA A 638 0.33 26.70 2.31
CA ALA A 638 -1.06 27.03 2.54
C ALA A 638 -1.58 26.51 3.90
N ALA A 639 -1.12 25.32 4.32
CA ALA A 639 -1.49 24.75 5.61
C ALA A 639 -0.78 25.43 6.79
N ASN A 640 0.54 25.70 6.66
CA ASN A 640 1.36 26.38 7.67
C ASN A 640 1.21 25.82 9.10
N VAL A 641 1.19 24.48 9.22
CA VAL A 641 1.09 23.76 10.50
C VAL A 641 2.45 23.18 10.87
N ASN A 642 2.92 23.45 12.08
CA ASN A 642 4.16 22.85 12.56
C ASN A 642 3.91 21.39 12.96
N VAL A 643 4.56 20.46 12.27
CA VAL A 643 4.59 19.03 12.62
C VAL A 643 6.02 18.55 12.61
N SER A 644 6.26 17.46 13.34
CA SER A 644 7.58 16.85 13.46
C SER A 644 7.66 15.58 12.62
N ILE A 645 8.77 15.39 11.89
CA ILE A 645 9.12 14.15 11.20
C ILE A 645 10.23 13.48 12.00
N LYS A 646 9.89 12.36 12.66
CA LYS A 646 10.82 11.59 13.52
C LYS A 646 11.59 12.52 14.50
N GLY A 647 10.89 13.44 15.16
CA GLY A 647 11.48 14.37 16.14
C GLY A 647 12.07 15.65 15.56
N ASN A 648 12.07 15.84 14.24
CA ASN A 648 12.60 17.03 13.57
C ASN A 648 11.49 17.91 12.99
N ASP A 649 11.44 19.18 13.40
CA ASP A 649 10.47 20.15 12.91
C ASP A 649 10.70 20.53 11.44
N ILE A 650 9.61 20.83 10.73
CA ILE A 650 9.68 21.28 9.33
C ILE A 650 10.34 22.66 9.25
N ASN A 651 11.40 22.77 8.45
CA ASN A 651 12.00 24.05 8.10
C ASN A 651 11.15 24.76 7.03
N PHE A 652 10.15 25.54 7.46
CA PHE A 652 9.27 26.29 6.55
C PHE A 652 10.00 27.36 5.72
N ASP A 653 11.12 27.89 6.21
CA ASP A 653 11.94 28.82 5.40
C ASP A 653 12.57 28.10 4.21
N PHE A 654 12.98 26.84 4.37
CA PHE A 654 13.43 26.00 3.25
C PHE A 654 12.27 25.67 2.31
N VAL A 655 11.08 25.31 2.83
CA VAL A 655 9.89 25.06 2.00
C VAL A 655 9.58 26.28 1.12
N ARG A 656 9.57 27.51 1.67
CA ARG A 656 9.37 28.74 0.87
C ARG A 656 10.38 28.91 -0.26
N ARG A 657 11.65 28.55 -0.03
CA ARG A 657 12.71 28.69 -1.05
C ARG A 657 12.49 27.75 -2.24
N ARG A 658 11.83 26.60 -2.04
CA ARG A 658 11.51 25.66 -3.13
C ARG A 658 10.62 26.29 -4.20
N GLU A 659 9.77 27.27 -3.86
CA GLU A 659 8.97 28.03 -4.84
C GLU A 659 9.84 28.78 -5.86
N VAL A 660 11.10 29.06 -5.52
CA VAL A 660 12.07 29.73 -6.41
C VAL A 660 13.03 28.71 -7.04
N PHE A 661 13.53 27.73 -6.28
CA PHE A 661 14.47 26.73 -6.81
C PHE A 661 13.85 25.85 -7.90
N ILE A 662 12.61 25.39 -7.72
CA ILE A 662 12.00 24.42 -8.63
C ILE A 662 11.80 25.01 -10.04
N PRO A 663 11.17 26.20 -10.22
CA PRO A 663 11.06 26.82 -11.53
C PRO A 663 12.41 27.17 -12.15
N ALA A 664 13.39 27.55 -11.31
CA ALA A 664 14.74 27.88 -11.75
C ALA A 664 15.48 26.67 -12.32
N ILE A 665 15.40 25.51 -11.66
CA ILE A 665 16.02 24.26 -12.13
C ILE A 665 15.39 23.82 -13.45
N LYS A 666 14.07 23.87 -13.56
CA LYS A 666 13.34 23.55 -14.80
C LYS A 666 13.82 24.42 -15.96
N THR A 667 13.78 25.74 -15.75
CA THR A 667 14.18 26.73 -16.77
C THR A 667 15.67 26.63 -17.12
N LEU A 668 16.53 26.38 -16.13
CA LEU A 668 17.97 26.20 -16.36
C LEU A 668 18.25 24.95 -17.18
N THR A 669 17.58 23.83 -16.88
CA THR A 669 17.70 22.57 -17.65
C THR A 669 17.34 22.80 -19.12
N GLU A 670 16.19 23.44 -19.39
CA GLU A 670 15.76 23.78 -20.75
C GLU A 670 16.73 24.74 -21.46
N ALA A 671 17.37 25.65 -20.70
CA ALA A 671 18.40 26.54 -21.25
C ALA A 671 19.64 25.77 -21.71
N VAL A 672 20.09 24.75 -20.95
CA VAL A 672 21.19 23.87 -21.35
C VAL A 672 20.83 23.06 -22.59
N GLU A 673 19.63 22.48 -22.63
CA GLU A 673 19.12 21.76 -23.81
C GLU A 673 19.11 22.67 -25.05
N CYS A 674 18.73 23.94 -24.89
CA CYS A 674 18.78 24.94 -25.96
C CYS A 674 20.22 25.25 -26.43
N ILE A 675 21.21 25.32 -25.53
CA ILE A 675 22.61 25.49 -25.93
C ILE A 675 23.07 24.28 -26.74
N ILE A 676 22.82 23.06 -26.26
CA ILE A 676 23.21 21.81 -26.92
C ILE A 676 22.61 21.75 -28.34
N LEU A 677 21.32 22.04 -28.47
CA LEU A 677 20.65 22.11 -29.77
C LEU A 677 21.22 23.22 -30.65
N GLY A 678 21.57 24.37 -30.07
CA GLY A 678 22.24 25.48 -30.75
C GLY A 678 23.56 25.05 -31.41
N GLU A 679 24.40 24.32 -30.67
CA GLU A 679 25.66 23.76 -31.17
C GLU A 679 25.43 22.72 -32.27
N LEU A 680 24.53 21.76 -32.06
CA LEU A 680 24.22 20.71 -33.03
C LEU A 680 23.67 21.28 -34.35
N PHE A 681 22.73 22.22 -34.27
CA PHE A 681 22.18 22.87 -35.47
C PHE A 681 23.24 23.69 -36.20
N ALA A 682 24.14 24.35 -35.48
CA ALA A 682 25.23 25.09 -36.10
C ALA A 682 26.21 24.16 -36.82
N LYS A 683 26.58 23.01 -36.24
CA LYS A 683 27.40 21.98 -36.89
C LYS A 683 26.73 21.37 -38.11
N ASN A 684 25.40 21.25 -38.10
CA ASN A 684 24.61 20.77 -39.24
C ASN A 684 24.20 21.88 -40.22
N ASN A 685 24.84 23.06 -40.17
CA ASN A 685 24.55 24.22 -41.02
C ASN A 685 23.09 24.74 -40.99
N LYS A 686 22.31 24.38 -39.97
CA LYS A 686 20.92 24.84 -39.73
C LYS A 686 20.92 26.17 -38.95
N MET A 687 21.54 27.21 -39.51
CA MET A 687 21.88 28.47 -38.80
C MET A 687 20.68 29.19 -38.16
N THR A 688 19.52 29.26 -38.83
CA THR A 688 18.33 29.91 -38.25
C THR A 688 17.80 29.19 -37.01
N ARG A 689 17.85 27.85 -36.99
CA ARG A 689 17.46 27.05 -35.82
C ARG A 689 18.50 27.19 -34.69
N ALA A 690 19.78 27.23 -35.04
CA ALA A 690 20.85 27.48 -34.08
C ALA A 690 20.68 28.84 -33.40
N GLU A 691 20.52 29.93 -34.16
CA GLU A 691 20.25 31.28 -33.63
C GLU A 691 19.00 31.29 -32.75
N GLY A 692 17.91 30.66 -33.20
CA GLY A 692 16.67 30.55 -32.42
C GLY A 692 16.87 29.85 -31.07
N SER A 693 17.67 28.79 -31.02
CA SER A 693 17.98 28.07 -29.78
C SER A 693 18.83 28.89 -28.81
N TYR A 694 19.89 29.59 -29.28
CA TYR A 694 20.65 30.48 -28.39
C TYR A 694 19.84 31.68 -27.89
N ASN A 695 18.95 32.23 -28.71
CA ASN A 695 18.06 33.31 -28.28
C ASN A 695 17.08 32.85 -27.19
N ARG A 696 16.60 31.60 -27.24
CA ARG A 696 15.80 31.01 -26.16
C ARG A 696 16.64 30.80 -24.90
N ALA A 697 17.81 30.18 -25.01
CA ALA A 697 18.73 29.98 -23.90
C ALA A 697 19.07 31.31 -23.18
N ASN A 698 19.38 32.37 -23.95
CA ASN A 698 19.65 33.71 -23.41
C ASN A 698 18.53 34.20 -22.48
N LYS A 699 17.27 34.15 -22.94
CA LYS A 699 16.11 34.57 -22.13
C LYS A 699 15.99 33.73 -20.86
N MET A 700 16.10 32.42 -21.00
CA MET A 700 15.98 31.49 -19.87
C MET A 700 17.08 31.70 -18.81
N PHE A 701 18.35 31.83 -19.22
CA PHE A 701 19.46 32.14 -18.29
C PHE A 701 19.26 33.48 -17.56
N PHE A 702 18.76 34.49 -18.26
CA PHE A 702 18.43 35.78 -17.66
C PHE A 702 17.30 35.65 -16.62
N GLU A 703 16.21 34.96 -16.95
CA GLU A 703 15.08 34.71 -16.05
C GLU A 703 15.50 33.96 -14.78
N VAL A 704 16.35 32.93 -14.92
CA VAL A 704 16.89 32.18 -13.78
C VAL A 704 17.81 33.08 -12.93
N SER A 705 18.66 33.89 -13.56
CA SER A 705 19.52 34.84 -12.85
C SER A 705 18.71 35.82 -11.98
N GLU A 706 17.67 36.44 -12.53
CA GLU A 706 16.80 37.35 -11.78
C GLU A 706 16.10 36.65 -10.61
N SER A 707 15.66 35.41 -10.82
CA SER A 707 14.97 34.60 -9.81
C SER A 707 15.91 34.20 -8.68
N MET A 708 17.12 33.73 -8.99
CA MET A 708 18.15 33.39 -8.00
C MET A 708 18.65 34.62 -7.25
N GLY A 709 18.71 35.79 -7.89
CA GLY A 709 19.07 37.05 -7.25
C GLY A 709 18.14 37.42 -6.08
N LYS A 710 16.85 37.04 -6.16
CA LYS A 710 15.87 37.29 -5.08
C LYS A 710 16.14 36.47 -3.81
N ILE A 711 16.84 35.33 -3.94
CA ILE A 711 17.16 34.43 -2.83
C ILE A 711 18.67 34.34 -2.55
N MET A 712 19.46 35.28 -3.09
CA MET A 712 20.93 35.26 -3.05
C MET A 712 21.52 35.08 -1.64
N ASN A 713 20.88 35.65 -0.62
CA ASN A 713 21.32 35.54 0.78
C ASN A 713 21.31 34.10 1.32
N TYR A 714 20.61 33.19 0.64
CA TYR A 714 20.45 31.78 1.01
C TYR A 714 21.28 30.82 0.16
N LEU A 715 22.01 31.34 -0.85
CA LEU A 715 22.91 30.56 -1.69
C LEU A 715 24.29 30.41 -1.04
N GLU A 716 24.32 29.91 0.21
CA GLU A 716 25.49 29.69 1.09
C GLU A 716 26.85 29.92 0.40
N ASP A 717 27.33 28.91 -0.34
CA ASP A 717 28.63 28.84 -1.02
C ASP A 717 28.59 29.24 -2.50
N GLN A 718 27.43 29.66 -3.01
CA GLN A 718 27.17 29.94 -4.43
C GLN A 718 26.50 31.32 -4.62
N LYS A 719 26.88 32.32 -3.81
CA LYS A 719 26.35 33.69 -3.92
C LYS A 719 26.61 34.35 -5.28
N GLU A 720 27.61 33.86 -6.01
CA GLU A 720 27.95 34.33 -7.36
C GLU A 720 27.11 33.68 -8.47
N LEU A 721 26.32 32.66 -8.15
CA LEU A 721 25.50 31.92 -9.12
C LEU A 721 24.56 32.84 -9.95
N PRO A 722 23.83 33.82 -9.37
CA PRO A 722 23.02 34.73 -10.17
C PRO A 722 23.85 35.50 -11.21
N GLN A 723 25.04 35.96 -10.82
CA GLN A 723 25.95 36.71 -11.70
C GLN A 723 26.53 35.82 -12.80
N PHE A 724 26.90 34.58 -12.47
CA PHE A 724 27.34 33.59 -13.45
C PHE A 724 26.25 33.28 -14.48
N LEU A 725 25.01 33.06 -14.05
CA LEU A 725 23.88 32.80 -14.95
C LEU A 725 23.58 34.00 -15.85
N TYR A 726 23.73 35.23 -15.33
CA TYR A 726 23.67 36.44 -16.16
C TYR A 726 24.77 36.44 -17.23
N GLN A 727 26.01 36.08 -16.89
CA GLN A 727 27.09 35.97 -17.88
C GLN A 727 26.80 34.89 -18.94
N ALA A 728 26.25 33.74 -18.54
CA ALA A 728 25.80 32.70 -19.48
C ALA A 728 24.72 33.21 -20.45
N SER A 729 23.82 34.09 -20.00
CA SER A 729 22.82 34.74 -20.87
C SER A 729 23.50 35.62 -21.94
N LEU A 730 24.49 36.42 -21.53
CA LEU A 730 25.25 37.29 -22.43
C LEU A 730 26.05 36.48 -23.45
N PHE A 731 26.67 35.39 -23.01
CA PHE A 731 27.34 34.43 -23.88
C PHE A 731 26.39 33.88 -24.97
N CYS A 732 25.19 33.45 -24.60
CA CYS A 732 24.19 32.95 -25.56
C CYS A 732 23.80 34.04 -26.57
N ARG A 733 23.63 35.29 -26.12
CA ARG A 733 23.32 36.43 -26.98
C ARG A 733 24.44 36.72 -28.00
N GLU A 734 25.69 36.62 -27.57
CA GLU A 734 26.86 36.81 -28.43
C GLU A 734 26.99 35.70 -29.47
N ASN A 735 26.76 34.44 -29.09
CA ASN A 735 26.76 33.32 -30.03
C ASN A 735 25.60 33.39 -31.03
N ALA A 736 24.41 33.78 -30.62
CA ALA A 736 23.29 34.05 -31.53
C ALA A 736 23.65 35.15 -32.55
N SER A 737 24.24 36.25 -32.08
CA SER A 737 24.71 37.34 -32.94
C SER A 737 25.82 36.89 -33.88
N SER A 738 26.72 36.02 -33.41
CA SER A 738 27.81 35.49 -34.22
C SER A 738 27.31 34.57 -35.33
N ILE A 739 26.26 33.78 -35.09
CA ILE A 739 25.60 32.98 -36.13
C ILE A 739 24.97 33.87 -37.20
N ARG A 740 24.22 34.88 -36.78
CA ARG A 740 23.58 35.85 -37.69
C ARG A 740 24.61 36.59 -38.54
N ASP A 741 25.70 37.02 -37.91
CA ASP A 741 26.75 37.83 -38.54
C ASP A 741 27.89 36.98 -39.15
N ARG A 742 27.77 35.64 -39.13
CA ARG A 742 28.77 34.66 -39.63
C ARG A 742 30.18 34.83 -39.03
N ARG A 743 30.26 35.15 -37.74
CA ARG A 743 31.50 35.30 -36.95
C ARG A 743 31.87 34.00 -36.21
N LYS A 744 33.13 33.89 -35.78
CA LYS A 744 33.61 32.76 -34.98
C LYS A 744 32.84 32.70 -33.65
N ARG A 745 32.29 31.52 -33.33
CA ARG A 745 31.56 31.25 -32.09
C ARG A 745 32.52 30.97 -30.94
N GLN A 746 32.07 31.22 -29.72
CA GLN A 746 32.76 30.82 -28.50
C GLN A 746 32.19 29.48 -28.03
N ASP A 747 33.05 28.62 -27.46
CA ASP A 747 32.62 27.34 -26.91
C ASP A 747 31.81 27.57 -25.62
N PRO A 748 30.67 26.86 -25.42
CA PRO A 748 29.89 27.00 -24.20
C PRO A 748 30.65 26.56 -22.95
N PRO A 749 30.49 27.27 -21.82
CA PRO A 749 31.09 26.87 -20.54
C PRO A 749 30.27 25.74 -19.88
N TYR A 750 30.16 24.60 -20.57
CA TYR A 750 29.31 23.48 -20.13
C TYR A 750 29.67 22.97 -18.73
N SER A 751 30.96 22.92 -18.39
CA SER A 751 31.40 22.47 -17.06
C SER A 751 30.79 23.31 -15.94
N ASP A 752 30.82 24.64 -16.08
CA ASP A 752 30.34 25.56 -15.06
C ASP A 752 28.80 25.57 -15.00
N ILE A 753 28.14 25.51 -16.16
CA ILE A 753 26.67 25.46 -16.26
C ILE A 753 26.13 24.16 -15.66
N ILE A 754 26.75 23.01 -15.95
CA ILE A 754 26.37 21.72 -15.36
C ILE A 754 26.67 21.71 -13.86
N SER A 755 27.76 22.32 -13.40
CA SER A 755 28.06 22.43 -11.97
C SER A 755 27.02 23.26 -11.22
N ALA A 756 26.55 24.36 -11.83
CA ALA A 756 25.45 25.16 -11.30
C ALA A 756 24.14 24.36 -11.20
N LEU A 757 23.81 23.56 -12.22
CA LEU A 757 22.63 22.70 -12.21
C LEU A 757 22.76 21.56 -11.19
N ASP A 758 23.93 20.92 -11.10
CA ASP A 758 24.26 19.89 -10.09
C ASP A 758 24.04 20.44 -8.67
N TYR A 759 24.53 21.66 -8.38
CA TYR A 759 24.33 22.32 -7.09
C TYR A 759 22.85 22.53 -6.77
N LEU A 760 22.08 23.10 -7.71
CA LEU A 760 20.67 23.41 -7.49
C LEU A 760 19.83 22.14 -7.28
N VAL A 761 20.08 21.08 -8.06
CA VAL A 761 19.37 19.80 -7.91
C VAL A 761 19.73 19.11 -6.59
N LEU A 762 20.98 19.20 -6.13
CA LEU A 762 21.39 18.63 -4.84
C LEU A 762 20.82 19.37 -3.63
N LYS A 763 20.50 20.66 -3.76
CA LYS A 763 19.93 21.50 -2.68
C LYS A 763 18.39 21.43 -2.62
N LEU A 764 17.73 20.73 -3.55
CA LEU A 764 16.32 20.34 -3.47
C LEU A 764 16.16 19.02 -2.71
#